data_AF-A0A836EZA5-F1
#
_entry.id   AF-A0A836EZA5-F1
#
_cell.length_a   1.000
_cell.length_b   1.000
_cell.length_c   1.000
_cell.angle_alpha   90.00
_cell.angle_beta   90.00
_cell.angle_gamma   90.00
#
_symmetry.space_group_name_H-M   'P 1'
#
loop_
_entity.id
_entity.type
_entity.pdbx_description
1 polymer ?
#
loop_
_entity_poly.entity_id
_entity_poly.type
_entity_poly.pdbx_seq_one_letter_code
_entity_poly.pdbx_strand_id
1 'polypeptide(L)'
;MGKENESDGVKKRRKSVSANSGTSMKDGDMYKIIINYEEKEAVERLSEDDSECFLATCNDIRAAMSKIAKLKSSGDSNVKDDIRELQIQTSLAFIELKKLNRMEKFRTKSARDSLVAAKSSVDSRHLHLQNLLYEVMHLKKEVIKCLQFKSKDELIELVSEEEFYKEAPESISRHEITKNNSHQLRLARLEWELTQRKQLAALCDELTESKKAVASSIETKQTRLDNLAPQLRSILEASKPLQESLGLPLDKIRQEHQKASLLASPLYVLYAKASAYRDAYDSTLLVKVEGDEDEAKRANNHDGLQESDSDPENQLESIVEETPVHKKRHHRLSREARQEEKRSKLLQRHPLHVKILITLKNETRLTLHFFYMVYLKVVTVESKLETEDLGGISAGDMLVSESVLRELYPRDLGLESPNPANQYQLSRHNLGSFSSLGLGIPYRWAQRMAGLHFVSCEMTEQQQKLTSQELAQDCVESVLKEIKRRIKARLDLCMEIRQLESGNLPIFISMTDPVPQKISTSLHRFTTMTWKSYSNYVASPEFYQRGLVLSVDIFYEAILRRGSSELVARIAIKPDYPKIAPVFSISISPTVPASADIIRDIEREVNVMWTKSPTLTAQIQRLRACFDIYLETESMAPKEKIFFYPVRGRTRARPYKYLSLGGGIFTHR
;
A
#
# COMPACT_ATOMS: atom_id res chain seq x y z
N MET A 1 -60.69 56.25 -35.86
CA MET A 1 -59.28 56.29 -36.28
C MET A 1 -58.99 54.97 -37.00
N GLY A 2 -58.87 54.82 -38.32
CA GLY A 2 -59.29 55.54 -39.53
C GLY A 2 -59.77 54.44 -40.51
N LYS A 3 -60.86 54.63 -41.27
CA LYS A 3 -60.89 55.18 -42.66
C LYS A 3 -59.99 54.34 -43.60
N GLU A 4 -60.47 53.74 -44.70
CA GLU A 4 -61.45 54.14 -45.73
C GLU A 4 -62.10 52.87 -46.33
N ASN A 5 -63.44 52.74 -46.36
CA ASN A 5 -64.39 53.14 -47.41
C ASN A 5 -64.19 52.47 -48.78
N GLU A 6 -65.03 51.49 -49.10
CA GLU A 6 -65.81 51.53 -50.35
C GLU A 6 -67.12 50.74 -50.19
N SER A 7 -68.22 51.42 -50.51
CA SER A 7 -69.59 51.12 -50.12
C SER A 7 -70.44 50.56 -51.25
N ASP A 8 -71.44 49.78 -50.84
CA ASP A 8 -72.64 49.31 -51.55
C ASP A 8 -73.10 50.08 -52.80
N GLY A 9 -73.44 49.30 -53.83
CA GLY A 9 -74.06 49.76 -55.07
C GLY A 9 -75.28 48.91 -55.48
N VAL A 10 -76.32 48.90 -54.65
CA VAL A 10 -77.66 48.41 -55.01
C VAL A 10 -78.21 49.23 -56.17
N LYS A 11 -78.32 48.63 -57.36
CA LYS A 11 -78.99 49.25 -58.52
C LYS A 11 -80.50 49.30 -58.30
N LYS A 12 -80.97 50.38 -57.65
CA LYS A 12 -82.35 50.86 -57.75
C LYS A 12 -82.63 51.26 -59.20
N ARG A 13 -83.49 50.49 -59.87
CA ARG A 13 -83.97 50.79 -61.21
C ARG A 13 -84.94 51.97 -61.14
N ARG A 14 -84.58 53.00 -61.89
CA ARG A 14 -85.15 54.35 -61.97
C ARG A 14 -86.59 54.32 -62.48
N LYS A 15 -87.46 55.07 -61.82
CA LYS A 15 -88.81 55.45 -62.24
C LYS A 15 -88.67 56.48 -63.38
N SER A 16 -89.14 56.16 -64.58
CA SER A 16 -89.33 57.13 -65.66
C SER A 16 -90.80 57.14 -66.04
N VAL A 17 -91.49 58.21 -65.62
CA VAL A 17 -92.78 58.63 -66.16
C VAL A 17 -92.48 59.41 -67.43
N SER A 18 -93.05 59.00 -68.56
CA SER A 18 -93.29 59.89 -69.70
C SER A 18 -94.64 59.50 -70.30
N ALA A 19 -95.52 60.50 -70.34
CA ALA A 19 -96.86 60.44 -70.88
C ALA A 19 -96.85 60.61 -72.41
N ASN A 20 -97.97 60.20 -73.02
CA ASN A 20 -98.43 60.41 -74.39
C ASN A 20 -97.60 59.70 -75.48
N SER A 21 -98.16 59.03 -76.47
CA SER A 21 -99.42 59.20 -77.19
C SER A 21 -99.85 57.87 -77.83
N GLY A 22 -101.15 57.66 -77.99
CA GLY A 22 -101.75 56.35 -78.26
C GLY A 22 -101.31 55.64 -79.53
N THR A 23 -101.44 54.30 -79.51
CA THR A 23 -101.84 53.46 -80.65
C THR A 23 -101.97 51.98 -80.21
N SER A 24 -103.13 51.39 -80.51
CA SER A 24 -103.49 49.95 -80.52
C SER A 24 -103.01 49.04 -79.38
N MET A 25 -103.92 48.61 -78.51
CA MET A 25 -103.69 47.43 -77.67
C MET A 25 -103.36 46.22 -78.56
N LYS A 26 -102.15 45.66 -78.38
CA LYS A 26 -101.78 44.39 -78.99
C LYS A 26 -102.54 43.28 -78.25
N ASP A 27 -103.14 42.34 -78.97
CA ASP A 27 -103.98 41.26 -78.42
C ASP A 27 -103.38 40.54 -77.20
N GLY A 28 -102.05 40.45 -77.10
CA GLY A 28 -101.35 39.83 -75.97
C GLY A 28 -101.56 40.49 -74.60
N ASP A 29 -101.92 41.77 -74.53
CA ASP A 29 -102.24 42.44 -73.25
C ASP A 29 -103.69 42.19 -72.81
N MET A 30 -104.61 41.99 -73.75
CA MET A 30 -106.01 41.66 -73.44
C MET A 30 -106.10 40.29 -72.76
N TYR A 31 -105.37 39.28 -73.26
CA TYR A 31 -105.33 37.96 -72.64
C TYR A 31 -104.79 37.99 -71.21
N LYS A 32 -103.79 38.82 -70.91
CA LYS A 32 -103.28 38.98 -69.54
C LYS A 32 -104.31 39.61 -68.61
N ILE A 33 -105.07 40.59 -69.09
CA ILE A 33 -106.14 41.23 -68.32
C ILE A 33 -107.24 40.19 -68.02
N ILE A 34 -107.63 39.39 -69.01
CA ILE A 34 -108.61 38.31 -68.83
C ILE A 34 -108.11 37.25 -67.83
N ILE A 35 -106.85 36.83 -67.95
CA ILE A 35 -106.25 35.87 -67.01
C ILE A 35 -106.25 36.41 -65.58
N ASN A 36 -105.84 37.67 -65.38
CA ASN A 36 -105.85 38.29 -64.05
C ASN A 36 -107.26 38.47 -63.48
N TYR A 37 -108.24 38.71 -64.35
CA TYR A 37 -109.64 38.83 -63.95
C TYR A 37 -110.22 37.45 -63.56
N GLU A 38 -109.99 36.42 -64.37
CA GLU A 38 -110.36 35.03 -64.07
C GLU A 38 -109.66 34.53 -62.80
N GLU A 39 -108.40 34.89 -62.56
CA GLU A 39 -107.69 34.53 -61.33
C GLU A 39 -108.33 35.15 -60.08
N LYS A 40 -108.74 36.43 -60.14
CA LYS A 40 -109.45 37.10 -59.04
C LYS A 40 -110.83 36.51 -58.80
N GLU A 41 -111.59 36.32 -59.88
CA GLU A 41 -112.93 35.73 -59.81
C GLU A 41 -112.85 34.29 -59.27
N ALA A 42 -111.75 33.55 -59.49
CA ALA A 42 -111.55 32.20 -58.98
C ALA A 42 -111.30 32.19 -57.47
N VAL A 43 -110.74 33.25 -56.92
CA VAL A 43 -110.53 33.39 -55.47
C VAL A 43 -111.82 33.87 -54.77
N GLU A 44 -112.60 34.72 -55.42
CA GLU A 44 -113.82 35.31 -54.85
C GLU A 44 -115.03 34.36 -54.85
N ARG A 45 -115.17 33.51 -55.88
CA ARG A 45 -116.28 32.54 -55.97
C ARG A 45 -115.98 31.27 -55.17
N LEU A 46 -117.03 30.66 -54.63
CA LEU A 46 -116.93 29.37 -53.96
C LEU A 46 -116.77 28.23 -54.97
N SER A 47 -115.99 27.20 -54.60
CA SER A 47 -115.78 26.02 -55.44
C SER A 47 -117.07 25.21 -55.64
N GLU A 48 -117.94 25.19 -54.62
CA GLU A 48 -119.22 24.49 -54.63
C GLU A 48 -120.19 25.12 -55.65
N ASP A 49 -120.38 26.44 -55.61
CA ASP A 49 -121.23 27.18 -56.55
C ASP A 49 -120.78 27.00 -58.02
N ASP A 50 -119.47 27.04 -58.27
CA ASP A 50 -118.94 26.82 -59.62
C ASP A 50 -119.13 25.38 -60.10
N SER A 51 -119.13 24.40 -59.19
CA SER A 51 -119.43 23.00 -59.52
C SER A 51 -120.91 22.81 -59.88
N GLU A 52 -121.82 23.53 -59.21
CA GLU A 52 -123.24 23.56 -59.54
C GLU A 52 -123.49 24.26 -60.88
N CYS A 53 -122.85 25.40 -61.13
CA CYS A 53 -122.88 26.08 -62.43
C CYS A 53 -122.33 25.20 -63.56
N PHE A 54 -121.26 24.44 -63.32
CA PHE A 54 -120.71 23.48 -64.28
C PHE A 54 -121.71 22.37 -64.61
N LEU A 55 -122.41 21.84 -63.60
CA LEU A 55 -123.45 20.83 -63.81
C LEU A 55 -124.67 21.39 -64.54
N ALA A 56 -125.12 22.60 -64.18
CA ALA A 56 -126.22 23.30 -64.83
C ALA A 56 -125.93 23.57 -66.31
N THR A 57 -124.77 24.15 -66.63
CA THR A 57 -124.34 24.40 -68.01
C THR A 57 -124.17 23.11 -68.83
N CYS A 58 -123.70 22.02 -68.22
CA CYS A 58 -123.68 20.70 -68.86
C CYS A 58 -125.09 20.18 -69.17
N ASN A 59 -126.06 20.39 -68.27
CA ASN A 59 -127.45 20.03 -68.47
C ASN A 59 -128.11 20.89 -69.56
N ASP A 60 -127.81 22.18 -69.61
CA ASP A 60 -128.28 23.11 -70.63
C ASP A 60 -127.75 22.76 -72.03
N ILE A 61 -126.46 22.42 -72.13
CA ILE A 61 -125.87 21.88 -73.36
C ILE A 61 -126.56 20.59 -73.77
N ARG A 62 -126.82 19.67 -72.83
CA ARG A 62 -127.50 18.40 -73.11
C ARG A 62 -128.95 18.64 -73.59
N ALA A 63 -129.66 19.58 -72.98
CA ALA A 63 -131.02 19.96 -73.35
C ALA A 63 -131.07 20.66 -74.72
N ALA A 64 -130.15 21.59 -74.99
CA ALA A 64 -130.02 22.27 -76.27
C ALA A 64 -129.66 21.28 -77.39
N MET A 65 -128.72 20.38 -77.18
CA MET A 65 -128.36 19.32 -78.14
C MET A 65 -129.52 18.35 -78.39
N SER A 66 -130.30 18.03 -77.37
CA SER A 66 -131.51 17.22 -77.50
C SER A 66 -132.61 17.93 -78.30
N LYS A 67 -132.79 19.25 -78.10
CA LYS A 67 -133.71 20.09 -78.89
C LYS A 67 -133.25 20.21 -80.33
N ILE A 68 -131.95 20.44 -80.59
CA ILE A 68 -131.36 20.45 -81.93
C ILE A 68 -131.61 19.10 -82.63
N ALA A 69 -131.45 17.98 -81.93
CA ALA A 69 -131.72 16.65 -82.49
C ALA A 69 -133.20 16.48 -82.90
N LYS A 70 -134.16 16.91 -82.05
CA LYS A 70 -135.60 16.86 -82.33
C LYS A 70 -136.04 17.79 -83.47
N LEU A 71 -135.46 18.98 -83.54
CA LEU A 71 -135.71 19.95 -84.60
C LEU A 71 -135.15 19.46 -85.94
N LYS A 72 -133.97 18.83 -85.95
CA LYS A 72 -133.41 18.20 -87.16
C LYS A 72 -134.27 17.05 -87.69
N SER A 73 -135.03 16.35 -86.85
CA SER A 73 -135.92 15.26 -87.29
C SER A 73 -137.29 15.72 -87.84
N SER A 74 -137.70 16.98 -87.67
CA SER A 74 -139.05 17.45 -88.01
C SER A 74 -139.18 18.18 -89.36
N GLY A 75 -138.09 18.59 -90.00
CA GLY A 75 -138.04 18.82 -91.46
C GLY A 75 -138.64 20.10 -92.07
N ASP A 76 -138.88 21.17 -91.31
CA ASP A 76 -139.42 22.46 -91.82
C ASP A 76 -138.34 23.55 -92.10
N SER A 77 -138.65 24.55 -92.94
CA SER A 77 -137.66 25.53 -93.45
C SER A 77 -137.21 26.61 -92.44
N ASN A 78 -138.06 27.03 -91.49
CA ASN A 78 -137.70 27.95 -90.40
C ASN A 78 -136.76 27.32 -89.36
N VAL A 79 -136.62 25.98 -89.37
CA VAL A 79 -135.83 25.25 -88.38
C VAL A 79 -134.33 25.53 -88.51
N LYS A 80 -133.85 26.00 -89.67
CA LYS A 80 -132.43 26.31 -89.89
C LYS A 80 -131.92 27.50 -89.07
N ASP A 81 -132.78 28.49 -88.80
CA ASP A 81 -132.39 29.67 -88.03
C ASP A 81 -132.45 29.38 -86.53
N ASP A 82 -133.48 28.65 -86.07
CA ASP A 82 -133.58 28.16 -84.69
C ASP A 82 -132.42 27.20 -84.31
N ILE A 83 -132.00 26.33 -85.24
CA ILE A 83 -130.82 25.48 -85.02
C ILE A 83 -129.55 26.33 -84.90
N ARG A 84 -129.40 27.39 -85.71
CA ARG A 84 -128.24 28.28 -85.64
C ARG A 84 -128.22 29.04 -84.31
N GLU A 85 -129.37 29.51 -83.83
CA GLU A 85 -129.49 30.16 -82.53
C GLU A 85 -129.15 29.19 -81.38
N LEU A 86 -129.68 27.97 -81.39
CA LEU A 86 -129.34 26.94 -80.40
C LEU A 86 -127.87 26.51 -80.46
N GLN A 87 -127.25 26.50 -81.65
CA GLN A 87 -125.81 26.26 -81.81
C GLN A 87 -124.99 27.39 -81.19
N ILE A 88 -125.39 28.65 -81.38
CA ILE A 88 -124.76 29.81 -80.75
C ILE A 88 -124.90 29.69 -79.22
N GLN A 89 -126.09 29.43 -78.70
CA GLN A 89 -126.32 29.22 -77.26
C GLN A 89 -125.47 28.07 -76.68
N THR A 90 -125.40 26.94 -77.39
CA THR A 90 -124.55 25.81 -76.98
C THR A 90 -123.07 26.18 -77.00
N SER A 91 -122.62 26.94 -78.01
CA SER A 91 -121.23 27.40 -78.11
C SER A 91 -120.86 28.37 -76.98
N LEU A 92 -121.78 29.25 -76.56
CA LEU A 92 -121.62 30.12 -75.41
C LEU A 92 -121.51 29.33 -74.10
N ALA A 93 -122.36 28.31 -73.91
CA ALA A 93 -122.27 27.42 -72.76
C ALA A 93 -120.94 26.63 -72.73
N PHE A 94 -120.37 26.24 -73.88
CA PHE A 94 -119.03 25.66 -73.94
C PHE A 94 -117.91 26.64 -73.56
N ILE A 95 -118.06 27.92 -73.89
CA ILE A 95 -117.13 28.97 -73.46
C ILE A 95 -117.20 29.13 -71.94
N GLU A 96 -118.39 29.08 -71.36
CA GLU A 96 -118.62 29.10 -69.92
C GLU A 96 -117.98 27.88 -69.21
N LEU A 97 -118.15 26.67 -69.74
CA LEU A 97 -117.46 25.47 -69.23
C LEU A 97 -115.94 25.58 -69.31
N LYS A 98 -115.40 26.14 -70.39
CA LYS A 98 -113.95 26.37 -70.52
C LYS A 98 -113.47 27.40 -69.51
N LYS A 99 -114.25 28.46 -69.27
CA LYS A 99 -113.99 29.44 -68.22
C LYS A 99 -113.93 28.74 -66.86
N LEU A 100 -114.99 28.03 -66.45
CA LEU A 100 -115.06 27.27 -65.19
C LEU A 100 -113.87 26.32 -65.00
N ASN A 101 -113.45 25.59 -66.04
CA ASN A 101 -112.26 24.74 -66.00
C ASN A 101 -110.96 25.54 -65.77
N ARG A 102 -110.80 26.70 -66.40
CA ARG A 102 -109.64 27.58 -66.15
C ARG A 102 -109.62 28.04 -64.70
N MET A 103 -110.77 28.45 -64.15
CA MET A 103 -110.92 28.86 -62.75
C MET A 103 -110.46 27.77 -61.77
N GLU A 104 -110.91 26.54 -61.99
CA GLU A 104 -110.54 25.41 -61.13
C GLU A 104 -109.03 25.09 -61.20
N LYS A 105 -108.43 25.21 -62.40
CA LYS A 105 -106.98 25.08 -62.55
C LYS A 105 -106.23 26.20 -61.82
N PHE A 106 -106.73 27.43 -61.84
CA PHE A 106 -106.16 28.54 -61.06
C PHE A 106 -106.26 28.27 -59.55
N ARG A 107 -107.41 27.84 -59.04
CA ARG A 107 -107.58 27.47 -57.62
C ARG A 107 -106.60 26.37 -57.20
N THR A 108 -106.55 25.28 -57.97
CA THR A 108 -105.64 24.16 -57.70
C THR A 108 -104.18 24.61 -57.70
N LYS A 109 -103.80 25.47 -58.65
CA LYS A 109 -102.44 26.00 -58.72
C LYS A 109 -102.13 26.91 -57.52
N SER A 110 -103.02 27.84 -57.19
CA SER A 110 -102.89 28.74 -56.04
C SER A 110 -102.74 27.98 -54.71
N ALA A 111 -103.56 26.94 -54.49
CA ALA A 111 -103.47 26.09 -53.30
C ALA A 111 -102.13 25.34 -53.23
N ARG A 112 -101.63 24.80 -54.35
CA ARG A 112 -100.31 24.16 -54.41
C ARG A 112 -99.19 25.15 -54.14
N ASP A 113 -99.23 26.33 -54.77
CA ASP A 113 -98.21 27.35 -54.61
C ASP A 113 -98.17 27.86 -53.15
N SER A 114 -99.33 28.03 -52.51
CA SER A 114 -99.44 28.36 -51.09
C SER A 114 -98.87 27.26 -50.18
N LEU A 115 -99.20 25.99 -50.43
CA LEU A 115 -98.65 24.85 -49.69
C LEU A 115 -97.14 24.75 -49.84
N VAL A 116 -96.63 24.95 -51.06
CA VAL A 116 -95.18 24.93 -51.35
C VAL A 116 -94.48 26.10 -50.64
N ALA A 117 -95.08 27.29 -50.62
CA ALA A 117 -94.55 28.44 -49.88
C ALA A 117 -94.51 28.17 -48.37
N ALA A 118 -95.59 27.63 -47.79
CA ALA A 118 -95.64 27.25 -46.39
C ALA A 118 -94.61 26.17 -46.04
N LYS A 119 -94.52 25.11 -46.87
CA LYS A 119 -93.51 24.05 -46.73
C LYS A 119 -92.09 24.61 -46.77
N SER A 120 -91.78 25.45 -47.76
CA SER A 120 -90.48 26.11 -47.88
C SER A 120 -90.13 26.94 -46.63
N SER A 121 -91.12 27.63 -46.05
CA SER A 121 -90.92 28.39 -44.80
C SER A 121 -90.61 27.47 -43.60
N VAL A 122 -91.26 26.31 -43.51
CA VAL A 122 -91.03 25.30 -42.46
C VAL A 122 -89.66 24.65 -42.64
N ASP A 123 -89.31 24.26 -43.86
CA ASP A 123 -88.00 23.69 -44.18
C ASP A 123 -86.87 24.67 -43.84
N SER A 124 -87.07 25.97 -44.12
CA SER A 124 -86.14 27.03 -43.72
C SER A 124 -86.00 27.12 -42.19
N ARG A 125 -87.10 27.14 -41.42
CA ARG A 125 -87.05 27.16 -39.95
C ARG A 125 -86.41 25.88 -39.38
N HIS A 126 -86.69 24.73 -39.97
CA HIS A 126 -86.09 23.47 -39.58
C HIS A 126 -84.57 23.47 -39.84
N LEU A 127 -84.13 24.03 -40.97
CA LEU A 127 -82.71 24.23 -41.24
C LEU A 127 -82.04 25.12 -40.18
N HIS A 128 -82.68 26.22 -39.78
CA HIS A 128 -82.18 27.07 -38.70
C HIS A 128 -82.07 26.30 -37.37
N LEU A 129 -83.07 25.48 -37.02
CA LEU A 129 -83.03 24.64 -35.83
C LEU A 129 -81.87 23.63 -35.89
N GLN A 130 -81.66 22.97 -37.03
CA GLN A 130 -80.55 22.03 -37.21
C GLN A 130 -79.19 22.72 -37.08
N ASN A 131 -79.03 23.93 -37.62
CA ASN A 131 -77.83 24.74 -37.44
C ASN A 131 -77.56 25.04 -35.95
N LEU A 132 -78.59 25.44 -35.20
CA LEU A 132 -78.46 25.70 -33.76
C LEU A 132 -78.17 24.43 -32.95
N LEU A 133 -78.79 23.30 -33.28
CA LEU A 133 -78.49 22.02 -32.63
C LEU A 133 -77.06 21.57 -32.89
N TYR A 134 -76.56 21.79 -34.11
CA TYR A 134 -75.16 21.55 -34.44
C TYR A 134 -74.23 22.45 -33.63
N GLU A 135 -74.55 23.74 -33.50
CA GLU A 135 -73.79 24.70 -32.68
C GLU A 135 -73.76 24.28 -31.21
N VAL A 136 -74.91 23.91 -30.62
CA VAL A 136 -74.97 23.40 -29.24
C VAL A 136 -74.15 22.12 -29.09
N MET A 137 -74.21 21.20 -30.04
CA MET A 137 -73.37 19.99 -30.03
C MET A 137 -71.88 20.32 -30.12
N HIS A 138 -71.50 21.26 -30.98
CA HIS A 138 -70.13 21.72 -31.14
C HIS A 138 -69.63 22.35 -29.84
N LEU A 139 -70.38 23.29 -29.26
CA LEU A 139 -70.05 23.92 -27.99
C LEU A 139 -69.95 22.92 -26.84
N LYS A 140 -70.85 21.93 -26.76
CA LYS A 140 -70.73 20.86 -25.75
C LYS A 140 -69.47 20.02 -25.93
N LYS A 141 -69.13 19.65 -27.17
CA LYS A 141 -67.89 18.94 -27.49
C LYS A 141 -66.67 19.78 -27.12
N GLU A 142 -66.73 21.08 -27.37
CA GLU A 142 -65.67 22.02 -27.04
C GLU A 142 -65.49 22.18 -25.53
N VAL A 143 -66.58 22.33 -24.77
CA VAL A 143 -66.55 22.35 -23.30
C VAL A 143 -65.94 21.06 -22.75
N ILE A 144 -66.37 19.89 -23.25
CA ILE A 144 -65.78 18.60 -22.82
C ILE A 144 -64.29 18.56 -23.16
N LYS A 145 -63.90 19.02 -24.34
CA LYS A 145 -62.49 19.10 -24.75
C LYS A 145 -61.68 20.03 -23.84
N CYS A 146 -62.24 21.18 -23.45
CA CYS A 146 -61.63 22.11 -22.51
C CYS A 146 -61.52 21.52 -21.10
N LEU A 147 -62.52 20.77 -20.63
CA LEU A 147 -62.49 20.12 -19.31
C LEU A 147 -61.56 18.89 -19.27
N GLN A 148 -61.34 18.24 -20.40
CA GLN A 148 -60.37 17.14 -20.53
C GLN A 148 -58.93 17.63 -20.60
N PHE A 149 -58.71 18.94 -20.69
CA PHE A 149 -57.36 19.50 -20.61
C PHE A 149 -56.81 19.29 -19.21
N LYS A 150 -55.93 18.29 -19.09
CA LYS A 150 -55.09 18.10 -17.92
C LYS A 150 -53.77 18.78 -18.18
N SER A 151 -53.47 19.80 -17.38
CA SER A 151 -52.17 20.45 -17.46
C SER A 151 -51.12 19.57 -16.77
N LYS A 152 -49.87 19.64 -17.25
CA LYS A 152 -48.76 18.82 -16.75
C LYS A 152 -48.35 19.16 -15.31
N ASP A 153 -48.79 20.30 -14.80
CA ASP A 153 -48.56 20.73 -13.43
C ASP A 153 -49.20 19.77 -12.40
N GLU A 154 -50.32 19.12 -12.72
CA GLU A 154 -51.01 18.13 -11.85
C GLU A 154 -50.17 16.89 -11.52
N LEU A 155 -49.16 16.59 -12.31
CA LEU A 155 -48.28 15.43 -12.11
C LEU A 155 -47.00 15.77 -11.36
N ILE A 156 -46.77 17.04 -11.01
CA ILE A 156 -45.56 17.49 -10.34
C ILE A 156 -45.76 17.33 -8.83
N GLU A 157 -44.96 16.46 -8.22
CA GLU A 157 -44.83 16.38 -6.77
C GLU A 157 -44.17 17.67 -6.27
N LEU A 158 -44.88 18.39 -5.41
CA LEU A 158 -44.46 19.67 -4.84
C LEU A 158 -44.00 19.46 -3.40
N VAL A 159 -43.12 20.34 -2.92
CA VAL A 159 -42.71 20.42 -1.52
C VAL A 159 -43.93 20.53 -0.60
N SER A 160 -43.86 19.87 0.56
CA SER A 160 -44.97 19.82 1.51
C SER A 160 -45.36 21.23 1.99
N GLU A 161 -46.63 21.39 2.40
CA GLU A 161 -47.15 22.69 2.85
C GLU A 161 -46.37 23.23 4.04
N GLU A 162 -45.96 22.33 4.93
CA GLU A 162 -45.26 22.65 6.17
C GLU A 162 -43.82 23.10 5.92
N GLU A 163 -43.11 22.46 5.00
CA GLU A 163 -41.74 22.83 4.62
C GLU A 163 -41.76 24.15 3.83
N PHE A 164 -42.72 24.33 2.92
CA PHE A 164 -42.90 25.57 2.18
C PHE A 164 -43.07 26.77 3.12
N TYR A 165 -43.94 26.69 4.12
CA TYR A 165 -44.16 27.82 5.04
C TYR A 165 -43.03 28.05 6.05
N LYS A 166 -42.15 27.06 6.27
CA LYS A 166 -40.98 27.18 7.16
C LYS A 166 -39.78 27.79 6.44
N GLU A 167 -39.56 27.42 5.18
CA GLU A 167 -38.34 27.73 4.44
C GLU A 167 -38.52 28.86 3.41
N ALA A 168 -39.73 29.08 2.90
CA ALA A 168 -39.96 30.09 1.89
C ALA A 168 -39.91 31.51 2.49
N PRO A 169 -39.22 32.46 1.83
CA PRO A 169 -39.22 33.87 2.21
C PRO A 169 -40.64 34.47 2.25
N GLU A 170 -40.88 35.41 3.17
CA GLU A 170 -42.18 36.09 3.34
C GLU A 170 -42.66 36.83 2.07
N SER A 171 -41.74 37.22 1.19
CA SER A 171 -42.04 37.82 -0.11
C SER A 171 -42.78 36.89 -1.08
N ILE A 172 -42.54 35.58 -0.97
CA ILE A 172 -43.14 34.51 -1.80
C ILE A 172 -44.27 33.80 -1.04
N SER A 173 -44.10 33.53 0.26
CA SER A 173 -45.08 32.74 1.04
C SER A 173 -46.44 33.43 1.19
N ARG A 174 -46.46 34.77 1.27
CA ARG A 174 -47.66 35.65 1.32
C ARG A 174 -48.85 35.03 2.05
N HIS A 175 -48.64 34.69 3.32
CA HIS A 175 -49.56 33.86 4.13
C HIS A 175 -51.03 34.32 4.16
N GLU A 176 -51.31 35.62 4.02
CA GLU A 176 -52.68 36.17 4.02
C GLU A 176 -53.48 35.84 2.75
N ILE A 177 -52.79 35.69 1.62
CA ILE A 177 -53.42 35.49 0.30
C ILE A 177 -53.42 33.98 -0.03
N THR A 178 -52.34 33.28 0.32
CA THR A 178 -52.16 31.85 0.02
C THR A 178 -53.05 30.95 0.88
N LYS A 179 -53.37 31.32 2.13
CA LYS A 179 -54.32 30.55 2.96
C LYS A 179 -55.76 30.61 2.45
N ASN A 180 -56.14 31.70 1.79
CA ASN A 180 -57.51 31.93 1.32
C ASN A 180 -57.76 31.38 -0.09
N ASN A 181 -56.70 31.16 -0.89
CA ASN A 181 -56.83 30.76 -2.29
C ASN A 181 -55.82 29.65 -2.68
N SER A 182 -56.35 28.44 -2.91
CA SER A 182 -55.58 27.24 -3.29
C SER A 182 -54.72 27.43 -4.54
N HIS A 183 -55.22 28.16 -5.55
CA HIS A 183 -54.45 28.40 -6.78
C HIS A 183 -53.23 29.28 -6.54
N GLN A 184 -53.37 30.34 -5.72
CA GLN A 184 -52.26 31.24 -5.40
C GLN A 184 -51.21 30.56 -4.51
N LEU A 185 -51.64 29.68 -3.60
CA LEU A 185 -50.73 28.82 -2.84
C LEU A 185 -49.92 27.90 -3.75
N ARG A 186 -50.53 27.31 -4.78
CA ARG A 186 -49.81 26.47 -5.75
C ARG A 186 -48.82 27.26 -6.61
N LEU A 187 -49.19 28.46 -7.06
CA LEU A 187 -48.28 29.35 -7.79
C LEU A 187 -47.08 29.77 -6.94
N ALA A 188 -47.31 30.13 -5.68
CA ALA A 188 -46.24 30.51 -4.76
C ALA A 188 -45.27 29.35 -4.48
N ARG A 189 -45.77 28.11 -4.36
CA ARG A 189 -44.93 26.90 -4.27
C ARG A 189 -44.08 26.67 -5.52
N LEU A 190 -44.69 26.78 -6.70
CA LEU A 190 -43.98 26.64 -7.97
C LEU A 190 -42.91 27.71 -8.16
N GLU A 191 -43.21 28.96 -7.77
CA GLU A 191 -42.24 30.05 -7.82
C GLU A 191 -41.08 29.80 -6.85
N TRP A 192 -41.38 29.35 -5.63
CA TRP A 192 -40.34 28.99 -4.66
C TRP A 192 -39.44 27.87 -5.18
N GLU A 193 -40.01 26.74 -5.60
CA GLU A 193 -39.22 25.63 -6.15
C GLU A 193 -38.40 26.04 -7.38
N LEU A 194 -38.95 26.88 -8.26
CA LEU A 194 -38.22 27.39 -9.40
C LEU A 194 -37.01 28.22 -8.95
N THR A 195 -37.19 29.12 -7.98
CA THR A 195 -36.08 29.91 -7.43
C THR A 195 -35.05 29.03 -6.73
N GLN A 196 -35.48 28.03 -5.95
CA GLN A 196 -34.61 27.07 -5.29
C GLN A 196 -33.82 26.24 -6.31
N ARG A 197 -34.48 25.69 -7.35
CA ARG A 197 -33.81 24.94 -8.42
C ARG A 197 -32.83 25.80 -9.20
N LYS A 198 -33.13 27.09 -9.43
CA LYS A 198 -32.17 28.02 -10.05
C LYS A 198 -30.95 28.27 -9.17
N GLN A 199 -31.14 28.46 -7.86
CA GLN A 199 -30.05 28.63 -6.90
C GLN A 199 -29.19 27.37 -6.81
N LEU A 200 -29.83 26.19 -6.70
CA LEU A 200 -29.13 24.90 -6.66
C LEU A 200 -28.38 24.63 -7.98
N ALA A 201 -28.96 24.96 -9.13
CA ALA A 201 -28.27 24.84 -10.42
C ALA A 201 -27.04 25.75 -10.48
N ALA A 202 -27.16 27.01 -10.07
CA ALA A 202 -26.03 27.95 -10.03
C ALA A 202 -24.92 27.45 -9.08
N LEU A 203 -25.30 26.94 -7.90
CA LEU A 203 -24.36 26.38 -6.93
C LEU A 203 -23.69 25.11 -7.47
N CYS A 204 -24.43 24.23 -8.14
CA CYS A 204 -23.87 23.07 -8.83
C CYS A 204 -22.87 23.49 -9.90
N ASP A 205 -23.21 24.48 -10.74
CA ASP A 205 -22.32 25.00 -11.78
C ASP A 205 -21.02 25.55 -11.15
N GLU A 206 -21.12 26.38 -10.11
CA GLU A 206 -19.98 26.92 -9.35
C GLU A 206 -19.10 25.81 -8.74
N LEU A 207 -19.71 24.82 -8.08
CA LEU A 207 -18.99 23.68 -7.52
C LEU A 207 -18.33 22.82 -8.59
N THR A 208 -18.96 22.65 -9.77
CA THR A 208 -18.34 21.90 -10.87
C THR A 208 -17.16 22.65 -11.47
N GLU A 209 -17.22 23.97 -11.55
CA GLU A 209 -16.11 24.82 -11.99
C GLU A 209 -14.95 24.78 -10.98
N SER A 210 -15.25 24.90 -9.69
CA SER A 210 -14.27 24.73 -8.60
C SER A 210 -13.61 23.35 -8.64
N LYS A 211 -14.40 22.27 -8.82
CA LYS A 211 -13.88 20.91 -8.97
C LYS A 211 -12.94 20.80 -10.18
N LYS A 212 -13.30 21.39 -11.32
CA LYS A 212 -12.44 21.41 -12.52
C LYS A 212 -11.14 22.17 -12.28
N ALA A 213 -11.19 23.31 -11.58
CA ALA A 213 -10.01 24.10 -11.24
C ALA A 213 -9.06 23.36 -10.26
N VAL A 214 -9.62 22.66 -9.27
CA VAL A 214 -8.81 21.83 -8.37
C VAL A 214 -8.20 20.64 -9.11
N ALA A 215 -8.96 19.98 -9.98
CA ALA A 215 -8.47 18.86 -10.79
C ALA A 215 -7.30 19.30 -11.70
N SER A 216 -7.40 20.44 -12.38
CA SER A 216 -6.30 20.97 -13.19
C SER A 216 -5.10 21.39 -12.34
N SER A 217 -5.30 21.89 -11.11
CA SER A 217 -4.20 22.14 -10.17
C SER A 217 -3.49 20.85 -9.72
N ILE A 218 -4.24 19.77 -9.53
CA ILE A 218 -3.66 18.46 -9.19
C ILE A 218 -2.85 17.93 -10.36
N GLU A 219 -3.39 17.98 -11.58
CA GLU A 219 -2.71 17.51 -12.80
C GLU A 219 -1.43 18.32 -13.07
N THR A 220 -1.46 19.64 -12.92
CA THR A 220 -0.26 20.49 -13.04
C THR A 220 0.79 20.20 -11.96
N LYS A 221 0.39 19.84 -10.73
CA LYS A 221 1.32 19.43 -9.67
C LYS A 221 1.88 18.03 -9.90
N GLN A 222 1.06 17.09 -10.36
CA GLN A 222 1.48 15.74 -10.72
C GLN A 222 2.50 15.78 -11.86
N THR A 223 2.18 16.47 -12.95
CA THR A 223 3.12 16.65 -14.07
C THR A 223 4.42 17.33 -13.63
N ARG A 224 4.39 18.30 -12.71
CA ARG A 224 5.60 18.87 -12.12
C ARG A 224 6.41 17.85 -11.33
N LEU A 225 5.78 16.99 -10.53
CA LEU A 225 6.45 15.92 -9.78
C LEU A 225 7.03 14.85 -10.71
N ASP A 226 6.26 14.44 -11.73
CA ASP A 226 6.68 13.47 -12.73
C ASP A 226 7.85 14.00 -13.58
N ASN A 227 7.90 15.31 -13.83
CA ASN A 227 9.02 15.99 -14.48
C ASN A 227 10.22 16.21 -13.55
N LEU A 228 10.01 16.34 -12.23
CA LEU A 228 11.08 16.55 -11.26
C LEU A 228 11.95 15.30 -11.12
N ALA A 229 11.36 14.09 -11.08
CA ALA A 229 12.10 12.84 -10.97
C ALA A 229 13.19 12.64 -12.07
N PRO A 230 12.91 12.78 -13.38
CA PRO A 230 13.92 12.68 -14.42
C PRO A 230 14.93 13.85 -14.38
N GLN A 231 14.50 15.07 -14.02
CA GLN A 231 15.44 16.19 -13.83
C GLN A 231 16.44 15.90 -12.71
N LEU A 232 15.97 15.39 -11.56
CA LEU A 232 16.84 14.97 -10.46
C LEU A 232 17.78 13.83 -10.85
N ARG A 233 17.31 12.86 -11.64
CA ARG A 233 18.19 11.79 -12.19
C ARG A 233 19.26 12.36 -13.12
N SER A 234 18.90 13.29 -14.00
CA SER A 234 19.85 13.96 -14.89
C SER A 234 20.90 14.75 -14.11
N ILE A 235 20.51 15.47 -13.04
CA ILE A 235 21.45 16.16 -12.14
C ILE A 235 22.36 15.16 -11.43
N LEU A 236 21.81 14.04 -10.95
CA LEU A 236 22.59 13.00 -10.29
C LEU A 236 23.63 12.40 -11.25
N GLU A 237 23.23 12.06 -12.48
CA GLU A 237 24.14 11.58 -13.53
C GLU A 237 25.21 12.61 -13.90
N ALA A 238 24.84 13.88 -14.08
CA ALA A 238 25.78 14.96 -14.35
C ALA A 238 26.77 15.19 -13.20
N SER A 239 26.38 14.88 -11.95
CA SER A 239 27.25 15.01 -10.78
C SER A 239 28.25 13.86 -10.61
N LYS A 240 28.05 12.70 -11.24
CA LYS A 240 28.97 11.53 -11.15
C LYS A 240 30.42 11.84 -11.54
N PRO A 241 30.74 12.49 -12.68
CA PRO A 241 32.12 12.82 -13.03
C PRO A 241 32.77 13.79 -12.03
N LEU A 242 31.98 14.68 -11.41
CA LEU A 242 32.46 15.56 -10.35
C LEU A 242 32.75 14.77 -9.06
N GLN A 243 31.88 13.82 -8.69
CA GLN A 243 32.10 12.91 -7.57
C GLN A 243 33.36 12.06 -7.75
N GLU A 244 33.61 11.55 -8.96
CA GLU A 244 34.81 10.78 -9.29
C GLU A 244 36.08 11.63 -9.23
N SER A 245 36.04 12.87 -9.74
CA SER A 245 37.20 13.78 -9.69
C SER A 245 37.51 14.31 -8.29
N LEU A 246 36.50 14.51 -7.44
CA LEU A 246 36.67 14.86 -6.03
C LEU A 246 36.95 13.65 -5.12
N GLY A 247 36.88 12.42 -5.65
CA GLY A 247 37.07 11.19 -4.88
C GLY A 247 35.99 10.97 -3.81
N LEU A 248 34.77 11.50 -4.02
CA LEU A 248 33.64 11.40 -3.08
C LEU A 248 32.63 10.35 -3.58
N PRO A 249 32.67 9.09 -3.12
CA PRO A 249 31.78 8.03 -3.58
C PRO A 249 30.40 8.12 -2.88
N LEU A 250 29.68 9.24 -3.04
CA LEU A 250 28.41 9.51 -2.36
C LEU A 250 27.33 8.50 -2.74
N ASP A 251 27.29 8.06 -4.00
CA ASP A 251 26.35 7.04 -4.47
C ASP A 251 26.58 5.68 -3.78
N LYS A 252 27.84 5.29 -3.55
CA LYS A 252 28.19 4.05 -2.86
C LYS A 252 27.81 4.14 -1.38
N ILE A 253 28.10 5.27 -0.73
CA ILE A 253 27.72 5.52 0.66
C ILE A 253 26.19 5.49 0.82
N ARG A 254 25.45 6.08 -0.13
CA ARG A 254 23.98 6.08 -0.10
C ARG A 254 23.40 4.68 -0.26
N GLN A 255 23.94 3.86 -1.15
CA GLN A 255 23.55 2.45 -1.29
C GLN A 255 23.88 1.65 -0.03
N GLU A 256 25.06 1.87 0.56
CA GLU A 256 25.44 1.24 1.83
C GLU A 256 24.51 1.65 2.98
N HIS A 257 24.09 2.92 3.05
CA HIS A 257 23.12 3.41 4.03
C HIS A 257 21.72 2.82 3.81
N GLN A 258 21.28 2.67 2.56
CA GLN A 258 20.02 1.99 2.25
C GLN A 258 20.06 0.52 2.70
N LYS A 259 21.16 -0.20 2.44
CA LYS A 259 21.36 -1.56 2.95
C LYS A 259 21.42 -1.61 4.47
N ALA A 260 22.10 -0.65 5.10
CA ALA A 260 22.19 -0.53 6.55
C ALA A 260 20.83 -0.27 7.22
N SER A 261 19.90 0.42 6.54
CA SER A 261 18.54 0.65 7.04
C SER A 261 17.71 -0.62 7.23
N LEU A 262 18.10 -1.71 6.54
CA LEU A 262 17.46 -3.03 6.63
C LEU A 262 18.11 -3.93 7.70
N LEU A 263 19.14 -3.47 8.40
CA LEU A 263 19.80 -4.23 9.47
C LEU A 263 18.97 -4.26 10.75
N ALA A 264 19.06 -5.37 11.49
CA ALA A 264 18.57 -5.42 12.86
C ALA A 264 19.22 -4.33 13.72
N SER A 265 18.47 -3.78 14.68
CA SER A 265 18.92 -2.66 15.52
C SER A 265 20.34 -2.82 16.11
N PRO A 266 20.73 -3.99 16.68
CA PRO A 266 22.09 -4.17 17.19
C PRO A 266 23.19 -4.12 16.11
N LEU A 267 22.91 -4.66 14.91
CA LEU A 267 23.84 -4.62 13.78
C LEU A 267 23.94 -3.23 13.17
N TYR A 268 22.83 -2.47 13.14
CA TYR A 268 22.84 -1.08 12.71
C TYR A 268 23.71 -0.20 13.63
N VAL A 269 23.55 -0.36 14.95
CA VAL A 269 24.38 0.36 15.94
C VAL A 269 25.85 0.01 15.77
N LEU A 270 26.17 -1.27 15.57
CA LEU A 270 27.52 -1.73 15.28
C LEU A 270 28.07 -1.08 14.00
N TYR A 271 27.31 -1.10 12.91
CA TYR A 271 27.69 -0.51 11.62
C TYR A 271 27.93 0.99 11.75
N ALA A 272 27.02 1.72 12.40
CA ALA A 272 27.13 3.17 12.60
C ALA A 272 28.39 3.52 13.41
N LYS A 273 28.64 2.81 14.52
CA LYS A 273 29.84 3.03 15.34
C LYS A 273 31.14 2.68 14.59
N ALA A 274 31.15 1.57 13.83
CA ALA A 274 32.32 1.15 13.07
C ALA A 274 32.60 2.08 11.88
N SER A 275 31.55 2.56 11.19
CA SER A 275 31.66 3.55 10.12
C SER A 275 32.18 4.88 10.66
N ALA A 276 31.65 5.35 11.79
CA ALA A 276 32.14 6.57 12.44
C ALA A 276 33.62 6.46 12.83
N TYR A 277 34.06 5.30 13.33
CA TYR A 277 35.46 5.07 13.67
C TYR A 277 36.37 5.05 12.42
N ARG A 278 35.93 4.39 11.34
CA ARG A 278 36.63 4.39 10.03
C ARG A 278 36.84 5.83 9.54
N ASP A 279 35.77 6.61 9.53
CA ASP A 279 35.77 7.96 8.95
C ASP A 279 36.59 8.95 9.81
N ALA A 280 36.69 8.72 11.12
CA ALA A 280 37.40 9.60 12.05
C ALA A 280 38.91 9.29 12.21
N TYR A 281 39.31 8.02 12.23
CA TYR A 281 40.66 7.63 12.66
C TYR A 281 41.43 6.73 11.70
N ASP A 282 40.76 5.85 10.96
CA ASP A 282 41.45 4.70 10.36
C ASP A 282 40.90 4.27 9.00
N SER A 283 41.59 4.71 7.94
CA SER A 283 41.30 4.31 6.56
C SER A 283 41.70 2.87 6.23
N THR A 284 42.39 2.15 7.13
CA THR A 284 42.75 0.72 6.94
C THR A 284 41.62 -0.24 7.29
N LEU A 285 40.51 0.30 7.83
CA LEU A 285 39.33 -0.44 8.24
C LEU A 285 38.24 -0.32 7.18
N LEU A 286 37.70 -1.46 6.75
CA LEU A 286 36.65 -1.53 5.75
C LEU A 286 35.42 -2.22 6.34
N VAL A 287 34.30 -1.50 6.43
CA VAL A 287 33.01 -2.01 6.91
C VAL A 287 32.11 -2.24 5.71
N LYS A 288 31.53 -3.43 5.59
CA LYS A 288 30.57 -3.79 4.55
C LYS A 288 29.36 -4.49 5.16
N VAL A 289 28.20 -4.31 4.53
CA VAL A 289 26.99 -5.06 4.82
C VAL A 289 26.82 -6.13 3.74
N GLU A 290 26.80 -7.40 4.11
CA GLU A 290 26.67 -8.55 3.20
C GLU A 290 25.41 -9.36 3.58
N GLY A 291 24.68 -9.89 2.59
CA GLY A 291 23.48 -10.72 2.79
C GLY A 291 22.39 -10.50 1.74
N ASP A 292 21.24 -11.12 1.96
CA ASP A 292 20.06 -11.01 1.08
C ASP A 292 19.16 -9.83 1.49
N GLU A 293 19.06 -8.83 0.60
CA GLU A 293 18.28 -7.61 0.81
C GLU A 293 16.75 -7.85 0.76
N ASP A 294 16.30 -8.80 -0.04
CA ASP A 294 14.87 -9.04 -0.26
C ASP A 294 14.29 -9.96 0.81
N GLU A 295 15.08 -10.87 1.37
CA GLU A 295 14.73 -11.57 2.61
C GLU A 295 14.71 -10.63 3.82
N ALA A 296 15.64 -9.66 3.90
CA ALA A 296 15.65 -8.66 4.98
C ALA A 296 14.43 -7.74 4.96
N LYS A 297 14.00 -7.25 3.78
CA LYS A 297 12.75 -6.48 3.64
C LYS A 297 11.53 -7.27 4.09
N ARG A 298 11.48 -8.58 3.79
CA ARG A 298 10.40 -9.47 4.22
C ARG A 298 10.41 -9.70 5.73
N ALA A 299 11.58 -9.89 6.33
CA ALA A 299 11.74 -10.05 7.77
C ALA A 299 11.30 -8.78 8.54
N ASN A 300 11.68 -7.59 8.05
CA ASN A 300 11.31 -6.32 8.66
C ASN A 300 9.80 -6.05 8.61
N ASN A 301 9.14 -6.49 7.54
CA ASN A 301 7.68 -6.42 7.41
C ASN A 301 6.95 -7.43 8.31
N HIS A 302 7.56 -8.60 8.57
CA HIS A 302 6.99 -9.63 9.43
C HIS A 302 7.10 -9.28 10.93
N ASP A 303 8.13 -8.50 11.32
CA ASP A 303 8.31 -8.03 12.72
C ASP A 303 7.22 -7.03 13.16
N GLY A 304 6.46 -6.46 12.20
CA GLY A 304 5.29 -5.61 12.46
C GLY A 304 4.00 -6.35 12.84
N LEU A 305 3.97 -7.68 12.70
CA LEU A 305 2.87 -8.55 13.15
C LEU A 305 3.39 -9.42 14.29
N GLN A 306 3.50 -8.81 15.46
CA GLN A 306 3.79 -9.50 16.70
C GLN A 306 2.62 -10.45 17.02
N GLU A 307 2.72 -11.70 16.56
CA GLU A 307 1.89 -12.82 16.99
C GLU A 307 1.95 -12.88 18.52
N SER A 308 0.83 -12.48 19.12
CA SER A 308 0.58 -12.60 20.55
C SER A 308 0.54 -14.09 20.86
N ASP A 309 1.53 -14.54 21.61
CA ASP A 309 1.67 -15.88 22.17
C ASP A 309 0.41 -16.22 22.99
N SER A 310 -0.59 -16.80 22.33
CA SER A 310 -1.80 -17.36 22.92
C SER A 310 -1.89 -18.81 22.47
N ASP A 311 -1.46 -19.71 23.33
CA ASP A 311 -1.62 -21.16 23.20
C ASP A 311 -3.07 -21.54 22.86
N PRO A 312 -3.36 -22.23 21.73
CA PRO A 312 -4.65 -22.85 21.50
C PRO A 312 -4.62 -24.29 22.02
N GLU A 313 -4.39 -24.45 23.33
CA GLU A 313 -4.59 -25.73 24.03
C GLU A 313 -5.63 -25.54 25.14
N ASN A 314 -6.89 -25.27 24.75
CA ASN A 314 -8.08 -25.63 25.51
C ASN A 314 -9.35 -25.26 24.74
N GLN A 315 -9.89 -26.22 23.99
CA GLN A 315 -11.32 -26.32 23.72
C GLN A 315 -11.61 -27.74 23.21
N LEU A 316 -12.05 -28.60 24.15
CA LEU A 316 -12.68 -29.88 23.86
C LEU A 316 -14.14 -29.63 23.45
N GLU A 317 -14.52 -30.29 22.36
CA GLU A 317 -15.82 -30.87 22.00
C GLU A 317 -17.10 -30.02 21.98
N SER A 318 -17.65 -29.84 20.78
CA SER A 318 -19.06 -30.17 20.52
C SER A 318 -19.28 -30.55 19.06
N ILE A 319 -19.82 -31.76 18.86
CA ILE A 319 -20.26 -32.38 17.61
C ILE A 319 -21.46 -31.62 17.02
N VAL A 320 -21.45 -31.28 15.72
CA VAL A 320 -22.62 -31.33 14.82
C VAL A 320 -22.14 -31.61 13.37
N GLU A 321 -22.93 -32.43 12.69
CA GLU A 321 -22.77 -33.08 11.38
C GLU A 321 -22.81 -32.21 10.10
N GLU A 322 -22.25 -32.81 9.04
CA GLU A 322 -22.62 -32.75 7.61
C GLU A 322 -22.28 -31.53 6.71
N THR A 323 -21.26 -31.66 5.86
CA THR A 323 -21.37 -32.09 4.43
C THR A 323 -20.00 -32.00 3.70
N PRO A 324 -19.73 -32.81 2.65
CA PRO A 324 -18.36 -33.11 2.21
C PRO A 324 -17.97 -32.44 0.88
N VAL A 325 -16.86 -31.67 0.82
CA VAL A 325 -16.30 -31.22 -0.46
C VAL A 325 -14.75 -31.18 -0.44
N HIS A 326 -14.17 -31.99 -1.33
CA HIS A 326 -12.82 -31.99 -1.92
C HIS A 326 -11.53 -32.00 -1.06
N LYS A 327 -10.93 -33.20 -1.05
CA LYS A 327 -9.51 -33.55 -0.94
C LYS A 327 -8.49 -32.42 -1.23
N LYS A 328 -7.77 -32.00 -0.19
CA LYS A 328 -6.30 -31.85 -0.22
C LYS A 328 -5.73 -32.45 1.06
N ARG A 329 -4.98 -33.55 0.92
CA ARG A 329 -4.28 -34.22 2.01
C ARG A 329 -3.27 -33.24 2.62
N HIS A 330 -3.61 -32.59 3.72
CA HIS A 330 -2.62 -31.96 4.59
C HIS A 330 -1.83 -33.09 5.25
N HIS A 331 -0.59 -33.25 4.84
CA HIS A 331 0.39 -34.08 5.53
C HIS A 331 0.57 -33.46 6.93
N ARG A 332 -0.04 -34.07 7.95
CA ARG A 332 0.18 -33.68 9.35
C ARG A 332 1.68 -33.89 9.62
N LEU A 333 2.46 -32.82 9.75
CA LEU A 333 3.88 -32.94 10.13
C LEU A 333 3.95 -33.72 11.46
N SER A 334 4.85 -34.70 11.54
CA SER A 334 5.12 -35.44 12.77
C SER A 334 5.46 -34.47 13.91
N ARG A 335 5.13 -34.83 15.16
CA ARG A 335 5.43 -34.02 16.35
C ARG A 335 6.93 -33.68 16.45
N GLU A 336 7.78 -34.60 15.98
CA GLU A 336 9.22 -34.44 15.85
C GLU A 336 9.59 -33.39 14.80
N ALA A 337 8.95 -33.42 13.63
CA ALA A 337 9.16 -32.43 12.57
C ALA A 337 8.72 -31.02 13.01
N ARG A 338 7.67 -30.90 13.83
CA ARG A 338 7.24 -29.63 14.42
C ARG A 338 8.21 -29.12 15.50
N GLN A 339 8.87 -30.01 16.24
CA GLN A 339 9.93 -29.65 17.19
C GLN A 339 11.21 -29.24 16.45
N GLU A 340 11.54 -29.91 15.35
CA GLU A 340 12.70 -29.58 14.50
C GLU A 340 12.51 -28.23 13.80
N GLU A 341 11.30 -27.93 13.33
CA GLU A 341 10.95 -26.63 12.76
C GLU A 341 11.08 -25.50 13.80
N LYS A 342 10.64 -25.74 15.05
CA LYS A 342 10.81 -24.78 16.16
C LYS A 342 12.29 -24.57 16.52
N ARG A 343 13.11 -25.62 16.48
CA ARG A 343 14.57 -25.52 16.68
C ARG A 343 15.22 -24.72 15.57
N SER A 344 14.85 -24.99 14.32
CA SER A 344 15.39 -24.29 13.14
C SER A 344 15.00 -22.81 13.14
N LYS A 345 13.78 -22.49 13.57
CA LYS A 345 13.34 -21.10 13.80
C LYS A 345 14.15 -20.43 14.91
N LEU A 346 14.37 -21.07 16.05
CA LEU A 346 15.15 -20.48 17.14
C LEU A 346 16.60 -20.15 16.73
N LEU A 347 17.20 -20.99 15.88
CA LEU A 347 18.56 -20.84 15.36
C LEU A 347 18.64 -19.95 14.10
N GLN A 348 17.55 -19.30 13.71
CA GLN A 348 17.50 -18.48 12.51
C GLN A 348 18.41 -17.25 12.64
N ARG A 349 19.36 -17.15 11.70
CA ARG A 349 20.22 -15.99 11.52
C ARG A 349 19.44 -14.88 10.80
N HIS A 350 19.74 -13.64 11.14
CA HIS A 350 19.33 -12.50 10.34
C HIS A 350 19.95 -12.59 8.94
N PRO A 351 19.19 -12.34 7.86
CA PRO A 351 19.66 -12.52 6.47
C PRO A 351 20.79 -11.56 6.09
N LEU A 352 20.89 -10.40 6.78
CA LEU A 352 22.00 -9.47 6.66
C LEU A 352 22.97 -9.60 7.84
N HIS A 353 24.27 -9.48 7.55
CA HIS A 353 25.34 -9.48 8.54
C HIS A 353 26.35 -8.38 8.23
N VAL A 354 27.07 -7.93 9.26
CA VAL A 354 28.08 -6.88 9.13
C VAL A 354 29.45 -7.51 9.04
N LYS A 355 30.23 -7.13 8.03
CA LYS A 355 31.59 -7.58 7.81
C LYS A 355 32.56 -6.44 8.06
N ILE A 356 33.47 -6.63 9.01
CA ILE A 356 34.55 -5.69 9.31
C ILE A 356 35.87 -6.33 8.86
N LEU A 357 36.58 -5.64 7.98
CA LEU A 357 37.88 -6.06 7.46
C LEU A 357 38.95 -5.11 7.99
N ILE A 358 39.92 -5.67 8.71
CA ILE A 358 41.05 -4.93 9.29
C ILE A 358 42.31 -5.36 8.54
N THR A 359 42.99 -4.38 7.94
CA THR A 359 44.30 -4.59 7.31
C THR A 359 45.41 -4.09 8.23
N LEU A 360 46.43 -4.92 8.48
CA LEU A 360 47.63 -4.51 9.22
C LEU A 360 48.81 -4.31 8.26
N LYS A 361 49.88 -3.64 8.73
CA LYS A 361 51.04 -3.20 7.94
C LYS A 361 51.88 -4.32 7.29
N ASN A 362 51.53 -5.59 7.49
CA ASN A 362 52.27 -6.77 7.00
C ASN A 362 51.39 -7.64 6.07
N GLU A 363 50.48 -7.03 5.30
CA GLU A 363 49.52 -7.70 4.40
C GLU A 363 48.54 -8.69 5.07
N THR A 364 48.61 -8.83 6.40
CA THR A 364 47.68 -9.64 7.19
C THR A 364 46.29 -9.00 7.22
N ARG A 365 45.28 -9.78 6.84
CA ARG A 365 43.88 -9.36 6.77
C ARG A 365 43.05 -10.17 7.74
N LEU A 366 42.43 -9.48 8.70
CA LEU A 366 41.43 -10.08 9.58
C LEU A 366 40.05 -9.69 9.10
N THR A 367 39.23 -10.69 8.80
CA THR A 367 37.80 -10.49 8.49
C THR A 367 36.94 -10.98 9.64
N LEU A 368 36.02 -10.13 10.09
CA LEU A 368 35.07 -10.41 11.16
C LEU A 368 33.66 -10.33 10.59
N HIS A 369 32.92 -11.43 10.67
CA HIS A 369 31.52 -11.50 10.29
C HIS A 369 30.66 -11.50 11.56
N PHE A 370 29.80 -10.48 11.70
CA PHE A 370 28.87 -10.32 12.81
C PHE A 370 27.47 -10.72 12.37
N PHE A 371 26.99 -11.86 12.85
CA PHE A 371 25.64 -12.35 12.63
C PHE A 371 24.75 -12.01 13.82
N TYR A 372 23.46 -11.76 13.57
CA TYR A 372 22.49 -11.56 14.63
C TYR A 372 21.49 -12.71 14.66
N MET A 373 21.30 -13.31 15.83
CA MET A 373 20.29 -14.35 16.05
C MET A 373 19.00 -13.67 16.52
N VAL A 374 17.97 -13.69 15.67
CA VAL A 374 16.75 -12.88 15.89
C VAL A 374 16.03 -13.29 17.17
N TYR A 375 15.85 -14.60 17.38
CA TYR A 375 15.11 -15.13 18.54
C TYR A 375 15.95 -15.23 19.81
N LEU A 376 17.24 -15.55 19.67
CA LEU A 376 18.18 -15.62 20.79
C LEU A 376 18.67 -14.22 21.23
N LYS A 377 18.40 -13.18 20.44
CA LYS A 377 18.78 -11.77 20.68
C LYS A 377 20.26 -11.60 21.03
N VAL A 378 21.13 -12.33 20.33
CA VAL A 378 22.57 -12.36 20.57
C VAL A 378 23.31 -12.20 19.24
N VAL A 379 24.40 -11.42 19.27
CA VAL A 379 25.32 -11.28 18.14
C VAL A 379 26.39 -12.37 18.20
N THR A 380 26.65 -13.07 17.11
CA THR A 380 27.76 -14.03 17.01
C THR A 380 28.82 -13.52 16.06
N VAL A 381 30.07 -13.88 16.35
CA VAL A 381 31.23 -13.48 15.55
C VAL A 381 31.87 -14.73 14.94
N GLU A 382 32.03 -14.71 13.62
CA GLU A 382 32.91 -15.63 12.91
C GLU A 382 34.12 -14.82 12.42
N SER A 383 35.34 -15.32 12.67
CA SER A 383 36.56 -14.64 12.24
C SER A 383 37.30 -15.50 11.22
N LYS A 384 37.98 -14.85 10.27
CA LYS A 384 38.92 -15.49 9.35
C LYS A 384 40.16 -14.64 9.23
N LEU A 385 41.30 -15.23 9.56
CA LEU A 385 42.61 -14.59 9.49
C LEU A 385 43.37 -15.11 8.26
N GLU A 386 43.74 -14.21 7.35
CA GLU A 386 44.55 -14.50 6.17
C GLU A 386 45.96 -13.91 6.38
N THR A 387 46.98 -14.79 6.34
CA THR A 387 48.40 -14.42 6.46
C THR A 387 49.23 -15.21 5.46
N GLU A 388 50.14 -14.56 4.73
CA GLU A 388 50.92 -15.21 3.66
C GLU A 388 52.04 -16.14 4.18
N ASP A 389 52.53 -15.92 5.40
CA ASP A 389 53.56 -16.77 6.00
C ASP A 389 52.94 -17.92 6.82
N LEU A 390 52.49 -19.00 6.17
CA LEU A 390 52.06 -20.23 6.85
C LEU A 390 53.22 -21.24 6.93
N GLY A 391 54.21 -20.98 7.79
CA GLY A 391 55.35 -21.88 8.03
C GLY A 391 55.53 -22.23 9.50
N GLY A 392 55.36 -23.51 9.85
CA GLY A 392 55.65 -24.08 11.18
C GLY A 392 54.50 -24.93 11.72
N ILE A 393 54.72 -26.24 11.87
CA ILE A 393 53.70 -27.21 12.33
C ILE A 393 53.22 -26.86 13.75
N SER A 394 54.07 -26.27 14.60
CA SER A 394 53.71 -25.91 15.97
C SER A 394 53.09 -24.51 16.12
N ALA A 395 53.10 -23.67 15.07
CA ALA A 395 52.47 -22.34 15.08
C ALA A 395 51.01 -22.36 14.57
N GLY A 396 50.58 -23.46 13.96
CA GLY A 396 49.26 -23.58 13.33
C GLY A 396 48.08 -23.38 14.29
N ASP A 397 48.16 -23.90 15.51
CA ASP A 397 47.08 -23.83 16.51
C ASP A 397 46.83 -22.39 17.04
N MET A 398 47.84 -21.52 16.90
CA MET A 398 47.76 -20.13 17.35
C MET A 398 47.07 -19.18 16.38
N LEU A 399 47.08 -19.52 15.10
CA LEU A 399 46.48 -18.71 14.02
C LEU A 399 45.12 -19.26 13.60
N VAL A 400 44.61 -20.29 14.30
CA VAL A 400 43.24 -20.76 14.12
C VAL A 400 42.29 -19.61 14.45
N SER A 401 41.52 -19.17 13.46
CA SER A 401 40.68 -17.98 13.57
C SER A 401 39.78 -17.99 14.83
N GLU A 402 39.28 -19.16 15.24
CA GLU A 402 38.45 -19.32 16.44
C GLU A 402 39.17 -19.09 17.78
N SER A 403 40.51 -19.21 17.84
CA SER A 403 41.31 -19.07 19.07
C SER A 403 41.93 -17.67 19.23
N VAL A 404 42.01 -16.90 18.14
CA VAL A 404 42.67 -15.57 18.12
C VAL A 404 41.97 -14.54 19.01
N LEU A 405 40.64 -14.59 19.07
CA LEU A 405 39.79 -13.59 19.75
C LEU A 405 39.25 -14.06 21.11
N ARG A 406 39.61 -15.28 21.55
CA ARG A 406 39.24 -15.79 22.88
C ARG A 406 39.95 -14.99 23.96
N GLU A 407 39.21 -14.66 25.02
CA GLU A 407 39.69 -13.86 26.14
C GLU A 407 40.26 -12.49 25.73
N LEU A 408 39.71 -11.81 24.71
CA LEU A 408 40.12 -10.42 24.44
C LEU A 408 40.03 -9.55 25.71
N TYR A 409 38.99 -9.83 26.51
CA TYR A 409 38.83 -9.39 27.89
C TYR A 409 38.79 -10.60 28.83
N PRO A 410 39.19 -10.43 30.11
CA PRO A 410 39.24 -11.53 31.06
C PRO A 410 37.90 -12.29 31.15
N ARG A 411 37.97 -13.63 31.11
CA ARG A 411 36.83 -14.56 31.20
C ARG A 411 35.82 -14.53 30.04
N ASP A 412 36.14 -13.91 28.90
CA ASP A 412 35.30 -13.94 27.69
C ASP A 412 35.71 -15.09 26.75
N LEU A 413 35.32 -16.31 27.13
CA LEU A 413 35.62 -17.54 26.38
C LEU A 413 34.66 -17.77 25.20
N GLY A 414 33.49 -17.13 25.21
CA GLY A 414 32.47 -17.28 24.17
C GLY A 414 31.83 -18.67 24.09
N LEU A 415 31.95 -19.49 25.15
CA LEU A 415 31.36 -20.85 25.19
C LEU A 415 29.88 -20.83 25.61
N GLU A 416 29.49 -19.81 26.37
CA GLU A 416 28.13 -19.63 26.90
C GLU A 416 27.48 -18.41 26.27
N SER A 417 26.15 -18.43 26.15
CA SER A 417 25.40 -17.28 25.66
C SER A 417 25.38 -16.15 26.71
N PRO A 418 25.74 -14.90 26.35
CA PRO A 418 25.72 -13.77 27.28
C PRO A 418 24.32 -13.41 27.83
N ASN A 419 23.26 -13.79 27.11
CA ASN A 419 21.88 -13.56 27.52
C ASN A 419 21.39 -14.68 28.46
N PRO A 420 21.03 -14.40 29.73
CA PRO A 420 20.51 -15.41 30.65
C PRO A 420 19.21 -16.07 30.16
N ALA A 421 18.39 -15.36 29.38
CA ALA A 421 17.15 -15.91 28.82
C ALA A 421 17.41 -17.10 27.87
N ASN A 422 18.57 -17.12 27.20
CA ASN A 422 18.91 -18.18 26.27
C ASN A 422 19.19 -19.50 26.98
N GLN A 423 19.63 -19.48 28.24
CA GLN A 423 19.77 -20.70 29.02
C GLN A 423 18.42 -21.41 29.19
N TYR A 424 17.34 -20.66 29.44
CA TYR A 424 15.98 -21.19 29.53
C TYR A 424 15.42 -21.62 28.16
N GLN A 425 15.70 -20.85 27.10
CA GLN A 425 15.24 -21.20 25.75
C GLN A 425 15.94 -22.47 25.21
N LEU A 426 17.25 -22.60 25.42
CA LEU A 426 18.03 -23.76 24.98
C LEU A 426 17.66 -25.03 25.76
N SER A 427 17.49 -24.92 27.09
CA SER A 427 17.03 -26.03 27.93
C SER A 427 15.61 -26.47 27.60
N ARG A 428 14.68 -25.55 27.31
CA ARG A 428 13.31 -25.88 26.88
C ARG A 428 13.27 -26.71 25.59
N HIS A 429 14.27 -26.55 24.72
CA HIS A 429 14.33 -27.23 23.42
C HIS A 429 15.38 -28.35 23.36
N ASN A 430 16.00 -28.74 24.49
CA ASN A 430 17.09 -29.72 24.58
C ASN A 430 18.25 -29.43 23.59
N LEU A 431 18.53 -28.15 23.34
CA LEU A 431 19.71 -27.74 22.60
C LEU A 431 20.87 -27.69 23.61
N GLY A 432 21.99 -28.35 23.29
CA GLY A 432 23.16 -28.42 24.16
C GLY A 432 23.85 -27.06 24.37
N SER A 433 25.12 -27.09 24.77
CA SER A 433 25.90 -25.86 24.91
C SER A 433 25.99 -25.10 23.59
N PHE A 434 25.98 -23.77 23.65
CA PHE A 434 25.96 -22.88 22.47
C PHE A 434 27.10 -23.20 21.49
N SER A 435 28.26 -23.60 22.01
CA SER A 435 29.44 -23.97 21.23
C SER A 435 29.21 -25.14 20.26
N SER A 436 28.25 -26.04 20.51
CA SER A 436 27.96 -27.17 19.63
C SER A 436 27.08 -26.84 18.42
N LEU A 437 26.52 -25.62 18.37
CA LEU A 437 25.55 -25.23 17.34
C LEU A 437 26.20 -24.69 16.06
N GLY A 438 27.52 -24.45 16.05
CA GLY A 438 28.23 -23.94 14.86
C GLY A 438 27.74 -22.57 14.38
N LEU A 439 27.18 -21.76 15.29
CA LEU A 439 26.52 -20.49 14.97
C LEU A 439 27.43 -19.25 15.08
N GLY A 440 28.74 -19.47 15.20
CA GLY A 440 29.72 -18.45 15.56
C GLY A 440 29.86 -18.27 17.07
N ILE A 441 30.79 -17.43 17.51
CA ILE A 441 31.14 -17.28 18.93
C ILE A 441 30.48 -16.02 19.51
N PRO A 442 29.63 -16.13 20.55
CA PRO A 442 28.91 -15.00 21.14
C PRO A 442 29.75 -14.29 22.20
N TYR A 443 30.79 -13.57 21.78
CA TYR A 443 31.62 -12.79 22.71
C TYR A 443 30.82 -11.70 23.44
N ARG A 444 31.16 -11.44 24.71
CA ARG A 444 30.56 -10.35 25.50
C ARG A 444 30.92 -8.99 24.93
N TRP A 445 32.17 -8.79 24.49
CA TRP A 445 32.59 -7.54 23.87
C TRP A 445 31.82 -7.23 22.57
N ALA A 446 31.44 -8.26 21.81
CA ALA A 446 30.70 -8.10 20.56
C ALA A 446 29.26 -7.60 20.84
N GLN A 447 28.64 -8.08 21.91
CA GLN A 447 27.33 -7.56 22.36
C GLN A 447 27.41 -6.08 22.72
N ARG A 448 28.42 -5.70 23.50
CA ARG A 448 28.62 -4.31 23.94
C ARG A 448 28.89 -3.37 22.77
N MET A 449 29.68 -3.80 21.78
CA MET A 449 29.88 -3.05 20.54
C MET A 449 28.56 -2.80 19.80
N ALA A 450 27.70 -3.81 19.73
CA ALA A 450 26.36 -3.74 19.15
C ALA A 450 25.31 -3.02 20.02
N GLY A 451 25.67 -2.55 21.22
CA GLY A 451 24.76 -1.84 22.15
C GLY A 451 23.88 -2.75 23.00
N LEU A 452 24.13 -4.06 23.01
CA LEU A 452 23.44 -5.02 23.87
C LEU A 452 24.19 -5.16 25.20
N HIS A 453 23.51 -4.85 26.30
CA HIS A 453 24.04 -4.99 27.66
C HIS A 453 23.28 -6.09 28.40
N PHE A 454 24.01 -7.14 28.78
CA PHE A 454 23.49 -8.24 29.61
C PHE A 454 24.09 -8.14 31.01
N VAL A 455 23.27 -8.37 32.03
CA VAL A 455 23.71 -8.38 33.43
C VAL A 455 24.55 -9.64 33.66
N SER A 456 25.80 -9.47 34.06
CA SER A 456 26.68 -10.58 34.43
C SER A 456 26.28 -11.13 35.80
N CYS A 457 26.18 -12.46 35.96
CA CYS A 457 25.79 -13.12 37.22
C CYS A 457 26.78 -12.97 38.38
N GLU A 458 27.98 -12.43 38.16
CA GLU A 458 28.97 -12.21 39.23
C GLU A 458 29.22 -10.72 39.39
N MET A 459 28.47 -10.10 40.31
CA MET A 459 28.70 -8.73 40.78
C MET A 459 29.12 -8.81 42.24
N THR A 460 30.41 -8.69 42.52
CA THR A 460 30.89 -8.42 43.88
C THR A 460 30.89 -6.90 44.09
N GLU A 461 30.42 -6.45 45.26
CA GLU A 461 30.11 -5.05 45.62
C GLU A 461 31.25 -4.03 45.37
N GLN A 462 32.50 -4.46 45.16
CA GLN A 462 33.64 -3.58 44.87
C GLN A 462 33.67 -3.04 43.42
N GLN A 463 32.92 -3.62 42.47
CA GLN A 463 32.95 -3.23 41.05
C GLN A 463 31.90 -2.18 40.64
N GLN A 464 30.95 -1.83 41.51
CA GLN A 464 29.91 -0.84 41.17
C GLN A 464 30.47 0.57 40.90
N LYS A 465 31.61 0.95 41.52
CA LYS A 465 32.28 2.25 41.27
C LYS A 465 33.09 2.31 39.96
N LEU A 466 33.35 1.18 39.30
CA LEU A 466 34.14 1.08 38.06
C LEU A 466 33.29 1.15 36.78
N THR A 467 31.96 1.07 36.91
CA THR A 467 31.01 1.03 35.78
C THR A 467 31.16 2.19 34.80
N SER A 468 31.53 3.39 35.25
CA SER A 468 31.76 4.54 34.35
C SER A 468 33.06 4.43 33.53
N GLN A 469 34.08 3.72 34.03
CA GLN A 469 35.35 3.50 33.32
C GLN A 469 35.29 2.30 32.37
N GLU A 470 34.56 1.24 32.73
CA GLU A 470 34.36 0.07 31.85
C GLU A 470 33.49 0.42 30.63
N LEU A 471 32.42 1.22 30.82
CA LEU A 471 31.61 1.73 29.71
C LEU A 471 32.41 2.60 28.73
N ALA A 472 33.46 3.30 29.21
CA ALA A 472 34.38 4.07 28.37
C ALA A 472 35.47 3.20 27.70
N GLN A 473 35.84 2.07 28.31
CA GLN A 473 36.76 1.07 27.74
C GLN A 473 36.09 0.16 26.70
N ASP A 474 34.76 0.18 26.59
CA ASP A 474 33.97 -0.67 25.69
C ASP A 474 33.58 0.00 24.37
N CYS A 475 34.14 1.19 24.08
CA CYS A 475 33.99 1.82 22.78
C CYS A 475 34.63 0.96 21.67
N VAL A 476 34.02 0.98 20.47
CA VAL A 476 34.52 0.25 19.28
C VAL A 476 36.01 0.49 19.05
N GLU A 477 36.50 1.70 19.33
CA GLU A 477 37.91 2.05 19.30
C GLU A 477 38.80 1.17 20.20
N SER A 478 38.43 1.00 21.48
CA SER A 478 39.22 0.25 22.45
C SER A 478 39.31 -1.23 22.05
N VAL A 479 38.16 -1.81 21.66
CA VAL A 479 38.10 -3.19 21.20
C VAL A 479 38.94 -3.38 19.94
N LEU A 480 38.84 -2.50 18.95
CA LEU A 480 39.65 -2.59 17.72
C LEU A 480 41.14 -2.42 17.99
N LYS A 481 41.54 -1.52 18.92
CA LYS A 481 42.94 -1.36 19.35
C LYS A 481 43.46 -2.62 20.04
N GLU A 482 42.66 -3.25 20.90
CA GLU A 482 43.03 -4.51 21.54
C GLU A 482 43.11 -5.67 20.54
N ILE A 483 42.20 -5.75 19.57
CA ILE A 483 42.26 -6.73 18.48
C ILE A 483 43.56 -6.56 17.69
N LYS A 484 43.89 -5.33 17.26
CA LYS A 484 45.15 -5.05 16.55
C LYS A 484 46.38 -5.40 17.39
N ARG A 485 46.34 -5.09 18.69
CA ARG A 485 47.42 -5.44 19.64
C ARG A 485 47.56 -6.96 19.78
N ARG A 486 46.45 -7.69 19.87
CA ARG A 486 46.40 -9.16 19.99
C ARG A 486 46.96 -9.83 18.73
N ILE A 487 46.54 -9.39 17.55
CA ILE A 487 47.06 -9.94 16.27
C ILE A 487 48.56 -9.69 16.19
N LYS A 488 49.03 -8.47 16.49
CA LYS A 488 50.46 -8.16 16.50
C LYS A 488 51.21 -9.06 17.49
N ALA A 489 50.71 -9.20 18.71
CA ALA A 489 51.29 -10.08 19.71
C ALA A 489 51.34 -11.55 19.28
N ARG A 490 50.31 -12.05 18.60
CA ARG A 490 50.27 -13.41 18.04
C ARG A 490 51.29 -13.59 16.92
N LEU A 491 51.38 -12.63 16.00
CA LEU A 491 52.38 -12.65 14.93
C LEU A 491 53.81 -12.61 15.50
N ASP A 492 54.06 -11.74 16.49
CA ASP A 492 55.33 -11.67 17.20
C ASP A 492 55.65 -13.01 17.88
N LEU A 493 54.68 -13.62 18.58
CA LEU A 493 54.87 -14.94 19.21
C LEU A 493 55.07 -16.06 18.17
N CYS A 494 54.39 -16.02 17.02
CA CYS A 494 54.64 -16.96 15.93
C CYS A 494 56.07 -16.83 15.39
N MET A 495 56.58 -15.60 15.24
CA MET A 495 57.98 -15.37 14.87
C MET A 495 58.93 -15.91 15.94
N GLU A 496 58.64 -15.68 17.22
CA GLU A 496 59.42 -16.22 18.34
C GLU A 496 59.43 -17.75 18.34
N ILE A 497 58.29 -18.41 18.11
CA ILE A 497 58.21 -19.87 18.03
C ILE A 497 58.99 -20.42 16.85
N ARG A 498 58.91 -19.80 15.67
CA ARG A 498 59.71 -20.21 14.50
C ARG A 498 61.21 -20.17 14.79
N GLN A 499 61.64 -19.11 15.47
CA GLN A 499 63.02 -18.96 15.93
C GLN A 499 63.41 -20.05 16.94
N LEU A 500 62.50 -20.41 17.85
CA LEU A 500 62.70 -21.52 18.81
C LEU A 500 62.76 -22.89 18.13
N GLU A 501 61.90 -23.15 17.14
CA GLU A 501 61.91 -24.38 16.34
C GLU A 501 63.20 -24.52 15.53
N SER A 502 63.69 -23.42 14.97
CA SER A 502 64.95 -23.41 14.20
C SER A 502 66.20 -23.42 15.08
N GLY A 503 66.05 -23.41 16.41
CA GLY A 503 67.15 -23.33 17.37
C GLY A 503 67.88 -21.98 17.42
N ASN A 504 67.39 -20.96 16.69
CA ASN A 504 67.98 -19.62 16.63
C ASN A 504 67.37 -18.74 17.71
N LEU A 505 68.06 -18.58 18.83
CA LEU A 505 67.61 -17.72 19.92
C LEU A 505 68.19 -16.31 19.74
N PRO A 506 67.36 -15.27 19.48
CA PRO A 506 67.86 -13.90 19.40
C PRO A 506 68.41 -13.45 20.75
N ILE A 507 69.58 -12.80 20.78
CA ILE A 507 70.20 -12.32 22.02
C ILE A 507 69.28 -11.26 22.65
N PHE A 508 68.76 -11.54 23.85
CA PHE A 508 67.89 -10.60 24.54
C PHE A 508 68.72 -9.51 25.23
N ILE A 509 68.58 -8.27 24.75
CA ILE A 509 69.22 -7.10 25.36
C ILE A 509 68.13 -6.31 26.08
N SER A 510 67.92 -6.58 27.36
CA SER A 510 67.06 -5.78 28.23
C SER A 510 67.88 -5.06 29.28
N MET A 511 67.66 -3.74 29.40
CA MET A 511 68.32 -2.88 30.38
C MET A 511 67.73 -3.06 31.79
N THR A 512 66.51 -3.60 31.92
CA THR A 512 65.82 -3.75 33.22
C THR A 512 65.92 -5.15 33.81
N ASP A 513 66.01 -6.17 32.96
CA ASP A 513 66.12 -7.57 33.36
C ASP A 513 67.25 -8.24 32.54
N PRO A 514 68.52 -8.04 32.91
CA PRO A 514 69.64 -8.53 32.13
C PRO A 514 69.72 -10.06 32.17
N VAL A 515 70.04 -10.66 31.02
CA VAL A 515 70.20 -12.11 30.84
C VAL A 515 71.65 -12.37 30.40
N PRO A 516 72.31 -13.45 30.87
CA PRO A 516 73.68 -13.76 30.49
C PRO A 516 73.83 -14.02 28.99
N GLN A 517 74.87 -13.46 28.38
CA GLN A 517 75.16 -13.60 26.94
C GLN A 517 75.85 -14.93 26.58
N LYS A 518 76.55 -15.56 27.53
CA LYS A 518 77.20 -16.87 27.36
C LYS A 518 76.36 -17.94 28.06
N ILE A 519 75.70 -18.79 27.28
CA ILE A 519 74.82 -19.87 27.75
C ILE A 519 75.24 -21.16 27.05
N SER A 520 75.48 -22.21 27.83
CA SER A 520 76.14 -23.44 27.36
C SER A 520 75.13 -24.57 27.08
N THR A 521 73.96 -24.52 27.72
CA THR A 521 72.81 -25.39 27.42
C THR A 521 72.20 -25.06 26.06
N SER A 522 71.94 -26.03 25.18
CA SER A 522 71.23 -25.81 23.91
C SER A 522 69.74 -26.22 23.99
N LEU A 523 68.89 -25.56 23.21
CA LEU A 523 67.49 -25.97 23.00
C LEU A 523 67.49 -27.08 21.94
N HIS A 524 67.15 -28.31 22.35
CA HIS A 524 67.20 -29.47 21.48
C HIS A 524 65.90 -29.67 20.70
N ARG A 525 64.75 -29.46 21.35
CA ARG A 525 63.44 -29.65 20.75
C ARG A 525 62.44 -28.67 21.31
N PHE A 526 61.59 -28.12 20.44
CA PHE A 526 60.42 -27.33 20.81
C PHE A 526 59.21 -27.86 20.02
N THR A 527 58.22 -28.43 20.70
CA THR A 527 57.07 -29.09 20.06
C THR A 527 55.76 -28.69 20.73
N THR A 528 54.68 -28.60 19.95
CA THR A 528 53.32 -28.41 20.47
C THR A 528 52.83 -29.64 21.25
N MET A 529 51.97 -29.41 22.25
CA MET A 529 51.40 -30.45 23.09
C MET A 529 49.89 -30.22 23.26
N THR A 530 49.12 -31.29 23.45
CA THR A 530 47.67 -31.17 23.73
C THR A 530 47.39 -31.07 25.23
N TRP A 531 46.25 -30.51 25.61
CA TRP A 531 45.78 -30.46 27.00
C TRP A 531 45.79 -31.83 27.70
N LYS A 532 45.37 -32.88 27.00
CA LYS A 532 45.33 -34.26 27.53
C LYS A 532 46.73 -34.77 27.86
N SER A 533 47.71 -34.44 27.03
CA SER A 533 49.11 -34.77 27.30
C SER A 533 49.66 -33.94 28.46
N TYR A 534 49.39 -32.63 28.50
CA TYR A 534 49.85 -31.75 29.59
C TYR A 534 49.31 -32.19 30.96
N SER A 535 48.01 -32.50 31.04
CA SER A 535 47.34 -32.94 32.28
C SER A 535 47.83 -34.27 32.84
N ASN A 536 48.33 -35.16 31.99
CA ASN A 536 48.88 -36.45 32.44
C ASN A 536 50.28 -36.32 33.08
N TYR A 537 51.04 -35.25 32.79
CA TYR A 537 52.44 -35.10 33.23
C TYR A 537 52.64 -34.16 34.42
N VAL A 538 51.77 -33.16 34.62
CA VAL A 538 51.95 -32.18 35.69
C VAL A 538 51.70 -32.84 37.05
N ALA A 539 52.77 -33.07 37.81
CA ALA A 539 52.75 -33.69 39.13
C ALA A 539 52.14 -32.81 40.24
N SER A 540 51.59 -31.64 39.92
CA SER A 540 51.00 -30.71 40.90
C SER A 540 49.56 -30.30 40.53
N PRO A 541 48.54 -30.82 41.24
CA PRO A 541 47.14 -30.40 41.06
C PRO A 541 46.87 -28.93 41.44
N GLU A 542 47.85 -28.24 42.02
CA GLU A 542 47.77 -26.83 42.48
C GLU A 542 47.57 -25.82 41.32
N PHE A 543 48.10 -26.10 40.12
CA PHE A 543 47.96 -25.19 38.98
C PHE A 543 46.52 -25.17 38.44
N TYR A 544 45.83 -26.32 38.44
CA TYR A 544 44.43 -26.45 38.04
C TYR A 544 43.49 -25.83 39.07
N GLN A 545 43.72 -26.13 40.36
CA GLN A 545 42.86 -25.66 41.45
C GLN A 545 42.91 -24.14 41.65
N ARG A 546 44.00 -23.48 41.25
CA ARG A 546 44.15 -22.01 41.31
C ARG A 546 43.76 -21.29 40.02
N GLY A 547 43.29 -22.00 38.98
CA GLY A 547 42.88 -21.41 37.70
C GLY A 547 44.03 -20.76 36.93
N LEU A 548 45.27 -21.18 37.19
CA LEU A 548 46.46 -20.62 36.53
C LEU A 548 46.62 -21.14 35.10
N VAL A 549 46.10 -22.33 34.82
CA VAL A 549 46.12 -22.97 33.50
C VAL A 549 44.71 -23.47 33.15
N LEU A 550 44.22 -23.13 31.97
CA LEU A 550 42.91 -23.49 31.44
C LEU A 550 43.06 -24.50 30.29
N SER A 551 42.01 -25.28 30.00
CA SER A 551 41.99 -26.22 28.87
C SER A 551 42.09 -25.55 27.49
N VAL A 552 41.90 -24.22 27.46
CA VAL A 552 41.88 -23.38 26.27
C VAL A 552 43.23 -22.70 26.02
N ASP A 553 44.19 -22.88 26.94
CA ASP A 553 45.55 -22.37 26.79
C ASP A 553 46.34 -23.16 25.75
N ILE A 554 47.43 -22.58 25.25
CA ILE A 554 48.29 -23.20 24.25
C ILE A 554 49.49 -23.84 24.96
N PHE A 555 49.73 -25.13 24.69
CA PHE A 555 50.76 -25.91 25.38
C PHE A 555 51.94 -26.24 24.48
N TYR A 556 53.14 -26.05 25.01
CA TYR A 556 54.38 -26.43 24.36
C TYR A 556 55.26 -27.25 25.29
N GLU A 557 56.12 -28.07 24.70
CA GLU A 557 57.18 -28.80 25.38
C GLU A 557 58.52 -28.37 24.79
N ALA A 558 59.41 -27.89 25.65
CA ALA A 558 60.78 -27.51 25.33
C ALA A 558 61.76 -28.46 26.02
N ILE A 559 62.68 -29.06 25.27
CA ILE A 559 63.74 -29.93 25.81
C ILE A 559 65.07 -29.20 25.70
N LEU A 560 65.67 -28.92 26.84
CA LEU A 560 66.99 -28.30 27.00
C LEU A 560 68.03 -29.37 27.32
N ARG A 561 69.18 -29.36 26.64
CA ARG A 561 70.26 -30.34 26.85
C ARG A 561 71.60 -29.66 27.11
N ARG A 562 72.35 -30.16 28.09
CA ARG A 562 73.77 -29.84 28.31
C ARG A 562 74.51 -31.14 28.63
N GLY A 563 75.37 -31.60 27.72
CA GLY A 563 76.03 -32.90 27.86
C GLY A 563 75.03 -34.06 27.88
N SER A 564 75.08 -34.88 28.94
CA SER A 564 74.15 -36.01 29.18
C SER A 564 72.92 -35.65 30.01
N SER A 565 72.79 -34.40 30.46
CA SER A 565 71.67 -33.94 31.29
C SER A 565 70.58 -33.26 30.45
N GLU A 566 69.32 -33.60 30.72
CA GLU A 566 68.16 -33.08 30.01
C GLU A 566 67.16 -32.44 30.99
N LEU A 567 66.64 -31.28 30.61
CA LEU A 567 65.57 -30.59 31.30
C LEU A 567 64.39 -30.41 30.34
N VAL A 568 63.23 -30.91 30.75
CA VAL A 568 61.97 -30.79 30.02
C VAL A 568 61.14 -29.70 30.67
N ALA A 569 60.86 -28.63 29.93
CA ALA A 569 59.99 -27.55 30.34
C ALA A 569 58.68 -27.61 29.57
N ARG A 570 57.57 -27.74 30.29
CA ARG A 570 56.22 -27.69 29.73
C ARG A 570 55.67 -26.29 29.97
N ILE A 571 55.27 -25.64 28.90
CA ILE A 571 54.94 -24.23 28.85
C ILE A 571 53.45 -24.10 28.55
N ALA A 572 52.73 -23.37 29.40
CA ALA A 572 51.34 -22.98 29.17
C ALA A 572 51.30 -21.49 28.82
N ILE A 573 50.83 -21.18 27.61
CA ILE A 573 50.72 -19.81 27.10
C ILE A 573 49.24 -19.44 27.10
N LYS A 574 48.88 -18.45 27.94
CA LYS A 574 47.53 -17.90 27.92
C LYS A 574 47.24 -17.15 26.63
N PRO A 575 45.99 -17.10 26.16
CA PRO A 575 45.62 -16.31 25.00
C PRO A 575 46.05 -14.84 25.10
N ASP A 576 46.07 -14.28 26.31
CA ASP A 576 46.37 -12.89 26.66
C ASP A 576 47.84 -12.46 26.58
N TYR A 577 48.70 -13.30 26.00
CA TYR A 577 50.09 -12.95 25.74
C TYR A 577 50.19 -11.66 24.89
N PRO A 578 51.09 -10.70 25.21
CA PRO A 578 52.11 -10.71 26.27
C PRO A 578 51.68 -10.05 27.59
N LYS A 579 50.39 -9.70 27.78
CA LYS A 579 49.94 -9.06 29.03
C LYS A 579 50.11 -10.01 30.22
N ILE A 580 49.79 -11.29 30.01
CA ILE A 580 50.03 -12.36 30.97
C ILE A 580 51.24 -13.18 30.48
N ALA A 581 52.20 -13.38 31.39
CA ALA A 581 53.39 -14.16 31.11
C ALA A 581 53.06 -15.66 30.96
N PRO A 582 53.74 -16.39 30.07
CA PRO A 582 53.67 -17.85 30.03
C PRO A 582 54.09 -18.49 31.35
N VAL A 583 53.45 -19.62 31.68
CA VAL A 583 53.75 -20.40 32.89
C VAL A 583 54.59 -21.62 32.52
N PHE A 584 55.74 -21.76 33.17
CA PHE A 584 56.67 -22.86 32.99
C PHE A 584 56.54 -23.86 34.13
N SER A 585 56.43 -25.13 33.77
CA SER A 585 56.51 -26.27 34.69
C SER A 585 57.68 -27.15 34.27
N ILE A 586 58.55 -27.49 35.22
CA ILE A 586 59.88 -28.04 34.93
C ILE A 586 59.99 -29.46 35.46
N SER A 587 60.54 -30.36 34.66
CA SER A 587 60.96 -31.70 35.08
C SER A 587 62.36 -32.00 34.57
N ILE A 588 63.25 -32.43 35.47
CA ILE A 588 64.63 -32.77 35.15
C ILE A 588 64.75 -34.30 35.04
N SER A 589 65.59 -34.80 34.12
CA SER A 589 65.83 -36.24 33.99
C SER A 589 66.35 -36.86 35.30
N PRO A 590 65.99 -38.12 35.62
CA PRO A 590 66.36 -38.78 36.88
C PRO A 590 67.86 -38.99 37.07
N THR A 591 68.66 -38.74 36.03
CA THR A 591 70.12 -38.73 36.05
C THR A 591 70.71 -37.57 36.86
N VAL A 592 69.92 -36.55 37.19
CA VAL A 592 70.34 -35.40 38.00
C VAL A 592 69.53 -35.39 39.31
N PRO A 593 70.16 -35.34 40.49
CA PRO A 593 69.47 -35.37 41.78
C PRO A 593 68.74 -34.04 42.04
N ALA A 594 67.48 -33.92 41.66
CA ALA A 594 66.67 -32.72 41.87
C ALA A 594 65.60 -32.96 42.95
N SER A 595 65.67 -32.24 44.07
CA SER A 595 64.57 -32.18 45.04
C SER A 595 63.45 -31.26 44.55
N ALA A 596 62.24 -31.44 45.07
CA ALA A 596 61.09 -30.60 44.71
C ALA A 596 61.34 -29.10 45.00
N ASP A 597 62.08 -28.77 46.06
CA ASP A 597 62.40 -27.38 46.43
C ASP A 597 63.32 -26.70 45.40
N ILE A 598 64.27 -27.44 44.83
CA ILE A 598 65.18 -26.93 43.79
C ILE A 598 64.40 -26.62 42.51
N ILE A 599 63.49 -27.51 42.12
CA ILE A 599 62.62 -27.31 40.95
C ILE A 599 61.74 -26.07 41.19
N ARG A 600 61.17 -25.94 42.39
CA ARG A 600 60.34 -24.79 42.77
C ARG A 600 61.11 -23.47 42.76
N ASP A 601 62.38 -23.46 43.16
CA ASP A 601 63.23 -22.27 43.11
C ASP A 601 63.53 -21.84 41.67
N ILE A 602 63.78 -22.79 40.76
CA ILE A 602 63.96 -22.51 39.32
C ILE A 602 62.66 -22.00 38.71
N GLU A 603 61.52 -22.64 38.99
CA GLU A 603 60.19 -22.21 38.53
C GLU A 603 59.85 -20.80 39.04
N ARG A 604 60.21 -20.48 40.29
CA ARG A 604 59.99 -19.15 40.87
C ARG A 604 60.77 -18.07 40.11
N GLU A 605 62.05 -18.32 39.79
CA GLU A 605 62.87 -17.32 39.07
C GLU A 605 62.37 -17.12 37.62
N VAL A 606 61.83 -18.16 36.98
CA VAL A 606 61.33 -18.12 35.59
C VAL A 606 59.90 -17.57 35.50
N ASN A 607 59.03 -17.84 36.46
CA ASN A 607 57.61 -17.44 36.40
C ASN A 607 57.32 -16.12 37.13
N VAL A 608 57.96 -15.85 38.27
CA VAL A 608 57.54 -14.76 39.18
C VAL A 608 58.48 -13.56 39.14
N MET A 609 59.79 -13.79 38.98
CA MET A 609 60.82 -12.79 39.26
C MET A 609 61.09 -11.84 38.08
N TRP A 610 60.06 -11.15 37.59
CA TRP A 610 60.15 -10.21 36.47
C TRP A 610 59.59 -8.83 36.82
N THR A 611 60.18 -7.77 36.26
CA THR A 611 59.69 -6.39 36.45
C THR A 611 58.55 -6.02 35.49
N LYS A 612 58.56 -6.62 34.29
CA LYS A 612 57.53 -6.52 33.26
C LYS A 612 57.21 -7.93 32.76
N SER A 613 56.04 -8.13 32.15
CA SER A 613 55.71 -9.44 31.57
C SER A 613 56.77 -9.84 30.53
N PRO A 614 57.50 -10.94 30.75
CA PRO A 614 58.56 -11.36 29.86
C PRO A 614 58.01 -11.97 28.57
N THR A 615 58.82 -11.91 27.52
CA THR A 615 58.57 -12.70 26.32
C THR A 615 58.93 -14.17 26.54
N LEU A 616 58.36 -15.05 25.72
CA LEU A 616 58.65 -16.49 25.76
C LEU A 616 60.15 -16.77 25.59
N THR A 617 60.79 -16.05 24.68
CA THR A 617 62.23 -16.13 24.40
C THR A 617 63.07 -15.74 25.62
N ALA A 618 62.70 -14.67 26.33
CA ALA A 618 63.41 -14.23 27.53
C ALA A 618 63.29 -15.25 28.69
N GLN A 619 62.11 -15.85 28.87
CA GLN A 619 61.91 -16.90 29.88
C GLN A 619 62.75 -18.16 29.58
N ILE A 620 62.81 -18.59 28.31
CA ILE A 620 63.63 -19.74 27.91
C ILE A 620 65.12 -19.45 28.12
N GLN A 621 65.59 -18.24 27.82
CA GLN A 621 67.00 -17.90 28.06
C GLN A 621 67.35 -17.85 29.55
N ARG A 622 66.46 -17.31 30.39
CA ARG A 622 66.62 -17.33 31.84
C ARG A 622 66.60 -18.77 32.37
N LEU A 623 65.72 -19.62 31.86
CA LEU A 623 65.68 -21.04 32.22
C LEU A 623 66.98 -21.77 31.85
N ARG A 624 67.52 -21.54 30.65
CA ARG A 624 68.84 -22.08 30.24
C ARG A 624 69.94 -21.62 31.18
N ALA A 625 69.93 -20.35 31.58
CA ALA A 625 70.89 -19.80 32.54
C ALA A 625 70.79 -20.47 33.92
N CYS A 626 69.56 -20.66 34.43
CA CYS A 626 69.32 -21.36 35.69
C CYS A 626 69.77 -22.82 35.64
N PHE A 627 69.54 -23.52 34.52
CA PHE A 627 69.97 -24.90 34.34
C PHE A 627 71.49 -25.03 34.28
N ASP A 628 72.18 -24.13 33.59
CA ASP A 628 73.64 -24.09 33.57
C ASP A 628 74.22 -23.91 34.97
N ILE A 629 73.69 -22.95 35.75
CA ILE A 629 74.13 -22.69 37.13
C ILE A 629 73.87 -23.92 37.99
N TYR A 630 72.72 -24.56 37.82
CA TYR A 630 72.38 -25.76 38.57
C TYR A 630 73.40 -26.88 38.33
N LEU A 631 73.74 -27.16 37.07
CA LEU A 631 74.74 -28.19 36.73
C LEU A 631 76.16 -27.84 37.19
N GLU A 632 76.56 -26.57 37.09
CA GLU A 632 77.88 -26.09 37.54
C GLU A 632 78.07 -26.15 39.05
N THR A 633 76.98 -25.93 39.78
CA THR A 633 76.99 -25.88 41.24
C THR A 633 76.75 -27.27 41.88
N GLU A 634 76.28 -28.26 41.10
CA GLU A 634 76.34 -29.71 41.41
C GLU A 634 77.65 -30.35 40.92
N SER A 635 78.57 -29.59 40.31
CA SER A 635 79.83 -30.09 39.72
C SER A 635 79.64 -31.11 38.59
N MET A 636 78.46 -31.15 37.97
CA MET A 636 78.15 -32.02 36.83
C MET A 636 78.56 -31.40 35.48
N ALA A 637 78.97 -30.13 35.48
CA ALA A 637 79.43 -29.38 34.30
C ALA A 637 80.60 -28.44 34.65
N PRO A 638 81.45 -28.06 33.67
CA PRO A 638 82.57 -27.15 33.89
C PRO A 638 82.09 -25.75 34.31
N LYS A 639 82.76 -25.16 35.31
CA LYS A 639 82.44 -23.84 35.86
C LYS A 639 82.87 -22.74 34.90
N GLU A 640 81.89 -22.14 34.23
CA GLU A 640 82.10 -21.04 33.29
C GLU A 640 81.55 -19.72 33.85
N LYS A 641 80.61 -19.78 34.80
CA LYS A 641 79.91 -18.62 35.36
C LYS A 641 80.49 -18.20 36.72
N ILE A 642 80.49 -16.90 36.98
CA ILE A 642 81.06 -16.31 38.20
C ILE A 642 79.97 -16.17 39.27
N PHE A 643 80.13 -16.88 40.40
CA PHE A 643 79.30 -16.75 41.60
C PHE A 643 80.14 -16.91 42.87
N PHE A 644 79.78 -16.19 43.94
CA PHE A 644 80.57 -16.16 45.19
C PHE A 644 80.43 -17.43 46.04
N TYR A 645 79.21 -17.94 46.17
CA TYR A 645 78.91 -19.15 46.93
C TYR A 645 77.97 -20.04 46.10
N PRO A 646 78.13 -21.37 46.08
CA PRO A 646 77.30 -22.26 45.27
C PRO A 646 75.90 -22.49 45.84
N VAL A 647 75.72 -22.28 47.15
CA VAL A 647 74.49 -22.57 47.90
C VAL A 647 74.37 -21.62 49.10
N ARG A 648 73.16 -21.15 49.46
CA ARG A 648 72.89 -20.35 50.66
C ARG A 648 71.55 -20.71 51.32
N GLY A 649 71.49 -20.67 52.65
CA GLY A 649 70.25 -20.81 53.44
C GLY A 649 69.81 -22.25 53.72
N ARG A 650 68.69 -22.41 54.44
CA ARG A 650 68.15 -23.72 54.88
C ARG A 650 67.63 -24.58 53.73
N THR A 651 67.08 -23.95 52.69
CA THR A 651 66.58 -24.62 51.47
C THR A 651 67.67 -24.91 50.45
N ARG A 652 68.94 -24.61 50.77
CA ARG A 652 70.07 -24.72 49.84
C ARG A 652 69.82 -24.00 48.51
N ALA A 653 69.29 -22.77 48.59
CA ALA A 653 69.00 -21.94 47.42
C ALA A 653 70.29 -21.59 46.66
N ARG A 654 70.18 -21.45 45.34
CA ARG A 654 71.31 -21.21 44.42
C ARG A 654 71.32 -19.78 43.87
N PRO A 655 72.46 -19.28 43.37
CA PRO A 655 72.56 -17.90 42.90
C PRO A 655 72.00 -17.76 41.48
N TYR A 656 70.70 -17.50 41.35
CA TYR A 656 70.05 -17.33 40.05
C TYR A 656 69.96 -15.87 39.55
N LYS A 657 70.22 -14.87 40.41
CA LYS A 657 70.14 -13.45 40.03
C LYS A 657 71.36 -13.01 39.23
N TYR A 658 71.16 -12.65 37.97
CA TYR A 658 72.22 -12.11 37.11
C TYR A 658 72.40 -10.59 37.30
N LEU A 659 73.64 -10.14 37.40
CA LEU A 659 74.04 -8.74 37.38
C LEU A 659 75.06 -8.53 36.26
N SER A 660 74.81 -7.56 35.37
CA SER A 660 75.68 -7.22 34.23
C SER A 660 77.00 -6.52 34.61
N LEU A 661 77.27 -6.33 35.90
CA LEU A 661 78.49 -5.71 36.42
C LEU A 661 79.71 -6.60 36.17
N GLY A 662 80.76 -6.06 35.54
CA GLY A 662 82.08 -6.70 35.44
C GLY A 662 82.16 -7.99 34.62
N GLY A 663 81.35 -8.12 33.56
CA GLY A 663 81.34 -9.32 32.70
C GLY A 663 80.28 -10.37 33.07
N GLY A 664 79.48 -10.11 34.11
CA GLY A 664 78.31 -10.91 34.48
C GLY A 664 78.53 -11.77 35.73
N ILE A 665 77.92 -11.37 36.86
CA ILE A 665 78.02 -12.08 38.15
C ILE A 665 76.65 -12.63 38.55
N PHE A 666 76.62 -13.85 39.07
CA PHE A 666 75.43 -14.47 39.65
C PHE A 666 75.43 -14.35 41.17
N THR A 667 74.32 -13.86 41.71
CA THR A 667 74.12 -13.62 43.14
C THR A 667 72.87 -14.36 43.63
N HIS A 668 72.81 -14.63 44.93
CA HIS A 668 71.58 -15.12 45.54
C HIS A 668 70.56 -13.98 45.61
N ARG A 669 69.28 -14.32 45.46
CA ARG A 669 68.18 -13.39 45.68
C ARG A 669 68.03 -13.05 47.17
#